data_AF-A0A962WDA9-F1
#
_entry.id   AF-A0A962WDA9-F1
#
_cell.length_a   1.000
_cell.length_b   1.000
_cell.length_c   1.000
_cell.angle_alpha   90.00
_cell.angle_beta   90.00
_cell.angle_gamma   90.00
#
_symmetry.space_group_name_H-M   'P 1'
#
loop_
_entity.id
_entity.type
_entity.pdbx_description
1 polymer ?
#
loop_
_entity_poly.entity_id
_entity_poly.type
_entity_poly.pdbx_seq_one_letter_code
_entity_poly.pdbx_strand_id
1 'polypeptide(L)'
;MNFTAFFHTATKLSEPFPYQDRLAAERHWPNLLNVPTGLGKTAAVTLAWLYKRGWREGVRDDEAIDPNTPRRLIWCLPMRVLVEQTERNVSMWLTALGIHGKPGEGKVSVHLLMGGEPDLTTWADHPEEDMILIGTQDMLLSRALMRGYGMSRYQWPVHFALLHNDALWAFDEVQLMGAGLTTSAQLDAFRRTFPSGRGSHSLWLSATLNREWLRTIDLAPHLQGFTTHELDDADRASAGDRLNAVKTLRRADLTLGNAPLNKAGLNAYLDDLAAHVLGAHETGTRTLVIVNRVDRAQGLFQRLRKHRPDAAGDLLIHARFRAADRERIETALRDDSTRDRIIVATQAIEAGVDLSSKTLITELAPWASLVQRFGRCNRYGEHSDATVCWIDTAPTLDDKDLKPYDRETLDSARDKLSTLIAVGPQDLPPTDEPPPLTPVLRRKDLLDLFNTDPDLSGFDVDVSDYIRDSDSPGLHVFWRDFVEPNGPEPQPQAGRKELCPISMGQAKSLGKISAWRWDSLAGTWQQTRDPRPGQTLMLNAVDGAYDPQLGFHTDSKGRVAPIPEADRQQRQRFDADWRSESPRPVLLTAHLAHVAKQARDLCDAIGETEHAPLIARAGRWHDLGKAHDVFAATMHSCEEAPTDLLAKSPCRNRHKRPQFRHELASALAWLKQHDDPAHPDPDTDLIAYLVAAHHGKVRMSLRAMPTEKPAPNGARFARGIWEGDQLPALDFDGEHCDAHTLSLALMEIGDGPQGRSWAARALDLLDRHGPFRLAWLESLVRIADWRASAAEQAGTNEGDVENSPHPDHNSAHELANQHPTLAGALPGAEAPTAPARDPAQGGEQHGLRGRAGGSGNSGTRTQTPDHATREIETTLGVISYAELAPELAMRVERVAVAITAGEFADHPLDENLLREFHRRLCGDLTPQFAGIWRSVDVLVGTHSPPEPWRIAPAMRDFMDDLAARLQHLPPTPDDAWLEALAFAEGRLLGIHPFQDFNGRTTRLFLDWLTQRLDLPDVEPIPSFGAPTDAYLAALRAADYHDFRPLMAIWRTRLEEAQDD
;
A
#
# COMPACT_ATOMS: atom_id res chain seq x y z
N MET A 1 -14.92 38.25 -9.67
CA MET A 1 -13.61 38.07 -10.34
C MET A 1 -13.73 36.90 -11.32
N ASN A 2 -13.25 37.03 -12.55
CA ASN A 2 -13.25 35.93 -13.53
C ASN A 2 -12.07 34.98 -13.30
N PHE A 3 -12.07 33.82 -13.95
CA PHE A 3 -11.02 32.82 -13.76
C PHE A 3 -9.63 33.30 -14.23
N THR A 4 -9.54 34.02 -15.36
CA THR A 4 -8.29 34.61 -15.88
C THR A 4 -7.58 35.47 -14.82
N ALA A 5 -8.29 36.40 -14.18
CA ALA A 5 -7.71 37.25 -13.15
C ALA A 5 -7.33 36.45 -11.89
N PHE A 6 -8.16 35.49 -11.49
CA PHE A 6 -7.88 34.60 -10.36
C PHE A 6 -6.60 33.76 -10.59
N PHE A 7 -6.45 33.20 -11.79
CA PHE A 7 -5.27 32.45 -12.21
C PHE A 7 -4.00 33.33 -12.22
N HIS A 8 -4.09 34.55 -12.76
CA HIS A 8 -2.99 35.51 -12.73
C HIS A 8 -2.59 35.88 -11.29
N THR A 9 -3.55 36.16 -10.41
CA THR A 9 -3.27 36.48 -8.99
C THR A 9 -2.57 35.30 -8.30
N ALA A 10 -3.01 34.06 -8.52
CA ALA A 10 -2.42 32.87 -7.94
C ALA A 10 -1.00 32.56 -8.47
N THR A 11 -0.82 32.59 -9.79
CA THR A 11 0.39 32.04 -10.46
C THR A 11 1.43 33.07 -10.86
N LYS A 12 1.04 34.35 -10.97
CA LYS A 12 1.80 35.45 -11.60
C LYS A 12 2.14 35.21 -13.09
N LEU A 13 1.51 34.24 -13.74
CA LEU A 13 1.54 34.06 -15.20
C LEU A 13 0.50 34.96 -15.86
N SER A 14 0.80 35.44 -17.07
CA SER A 14 -0.03 36.44 -17.77
C SER A 14 -1.45 35.95 -18.06
N GLU A 15 -1.59 34.74 -18.62
CA GLU A 15 -2.87 34.14 -19.02
C GLU A 15 -2.86 32.62 -18.76
N PRO A 16 -4.01 32.00 -18.43
CA PRO A 16 -4.18 30.55 -18.43
C PRO A 16 -4.23 29.99 -19.86
N PHE A 17 -3.90 28.71 -20.04
CA PHE A 17 -4.17 28.03 -21.31
C PHE A 17 -5.69 27.84 -21.52
N PRO A 18 -6.21 27.83 -22.77
CA PRO A 18 -7.64 27.69 -23.04
C PRO A 18 -8.31 26.49 -22.35
N TYR A 19 -7.67 25.31 -22.32
CA TYR A 19 -8.19 24.14 -21.62
C TYR A 19 -8.35 24.33 -20.10
N GLN A 20 -7.57 25.21 -19.48
CA GLN A 20 -7.65 25.50 -18.04
C GLN A 20 -8.87 26.38 -17.73
N ASP A 21 -9.17 27.33 -18.61
CA ASP A 21 -10.38 28.16 -18.51
C ASP A 21 -11.65 27.32 -18.74
N ARG A 22 -11.64 26.41 -19.75
CA ARG A 22 -12.72 25.43 -19.95
C ARG A 22 -12.97 24.57 -18.71
N LEU A 23 -11.91 23.99 -18.12
CA LEU A 23 -12.01 23.15 -16.91
C LEU A 23 -12.60 23.90 -15.70
N ALA A 24 -12.34 25.21 -15.58
CA ALA A 24 -12.93 26.04 -14.54
C ALA A 24 -14.39 26.45 -14.83
N ALA A 25 -14.74 26.67 -16.09
CA ALA A 25 -16.05 27.15 -16.53
C ALA A 25 -17.13 26.04 -16.65
N GLU A 26 -16.74 24.81 -16.97
CA GLU A 26 -17.67 23.69 -17.14
C GLU A 26 -18.26 23.20 -15.80
N ARG A 27 -19.52 22.73 -15.81
CA ARG A 27 -20.21 22.28 -14.58
C ARG A 27 -19.84 20.88 -14.10
N HIS A 28 -19.33 20.02 -14.98
CA HIS A 28 -18.97 18.65 -14.62
C HIS A 28 -17.46 18.48 -14.73
N TRP A 29 -16.89 17.73 -13.80
CA TRP A 29 -15.50 17.31 -13.92
C TRP A 29 -15.37 16.23 -15.00
N PRO A 30 -14.38 16.31 -15.91
CA PRO A 30 -14.08 15.20 -16.79
C PRO A 30 -13.59 13.99 -16.00
N ASN A 31 -13.67 12.79 -16.57
CA ASN A 31 -13.04 11.62 -15.97
C ASN A 31 -11.55 11.53 -16.35
N LEU A 32 -11.22 11.95 -17.57
CA LEU A 32 -9.86 11.91 -18.10
C LEU A 32 -9.38 13.31 -18.49
N LEU A 33 -8.18 13.70 -18.04
CA LEU A 33 -7.48 14.89 -18.53
C LEU A 33 -6.21 14.45 -19.28
N ASN A 34 -6.33 14.36 -20.60
CA ASN A 34 -5.27 13.94 -21.51
C ASN A 34 -4.49 15.17 -22.02
N VAL A 35 -3.49 15.59 -21.23
CA VAL A 35 -2.70 16.79 -21.49
C VAL A 35 -1.21 16.50 -21.30
N PRO A 36 -0.36 16.81 -22.31
CA PRO A 36 1.10 16.69 -22.22
C PRO A 36 1.72 17.29 -20.96
N THR A 37 2.79 16.65 -20.48
CA THR A 37 3.56 17.16 -19.33
C THR A 37 4.13 18.55 -19.64
N GLY A 38 4.14 19.43 -18.64
CA GLY A 38 4.67 20.80 -18.79
C GLY A 38 3.65 21.86 -19.24
N LEU A 39 2.38 21.50 -19.48
CA LEU A 39 1.31 22.46 -19.81
C LEU A 39 0.48 22.92 -18.59
N GLY A 40 0.88 22.56 -17.37
CA GLY A 40 0.29 23.13 -16.14
C GLY A 40 -0.91 22.38 -15.58
N LYS A 41 -1.05 21.06 -15.82
CA LYS A 41 -2.07 20.17 -15.26
C LYS A 41 -2.39 20.42 -13.76
N THR A 42 -1.37 20.51 -12.92
CA THR A 42 -1.51 20.75 -11.46
C THR A 42 -2.19 22.08 -11.14
N ALA A 43 -1.88 23.14 -11.89
CA ALA A 43 -2.50 24.45 -11.75
C ALA A 43 -3.94 24.42 -12.28
N ALA A 44 -4.17 23.75 -13.42
CA ALA A 44 -5.50 23.58 -14.02
C ALA A 44 -6.50 23.00 -13.00
N VAL A 45 -6.21 21.82 -12.45
CA VAL A 45 -7.12 21.14 -11.52
C VAL A 45 -7.25 21.88 -10.18
N THR A 46 -6.13 22.32 -9.58
CA THR A 46 -6.18 22.99 -8.27
C THR A 46 -6.93 24.32 -8.34
N LEU A 47 -6.64 25.16 -9.34
CA LEU A 47 -7.24 26.49 -9.44
C LEU A 47 -8.70 26.40 -9.93
N ALA A 48 -9.03 25.47 -10.83
CA ALA A 48 -10.43 25.20 -11.19
C ALA A 48 -11.23 24.73 -9.96
N TRP A 49 -10.68 23.82 -9.14
CA TRP A 49 -11.31 23.36 -7.91
C TRP A 49 -11.55 24.51 -6.91
N LEU A 50 -10.53 25.33 -6.62
CA LEU A 50 -10.71 26.52 -5.77
C LEU A 50 -11.78 27.46 -6.31
N TYR A 51 -11.76 27.75 -7.62
CA TYR A 51 -12.71 28.65 -8.26
C TYR A 51 -14.15 28.12 -8.15
N LYS A 52 -14.33 26.80 -8.32
CA LYS A 52 -15.60 26.08 -8.17
C LYS A 52 -16.08 25.93 -6.72
N ARG A 53 -15.17 25.92 -5.73
CA ARG A 53 -15.52 26.00 -4.29
C ARG A 53 -15.87 27.42 -3.81
N GLY A 54 -15.97 28.38 -4.73
CA GLY A 54 -16.34 29.77 -4.45
C GLY A 54 -15.17 30.69 -4.09
N TRP A 55 -13.93 30.19 -4.02
CA TRP A 55 -12.79 31.01 -3.58
C TRP A 55 -12.40 32.09 -4.59
N ARG A 56 -12.15 33.28 -4.07
CA ARG A 56 -11.60 34.46 -4.76
C ARG A 56 -10.43 35.00 -3.93
N GLU A 57 -9.91 36.17 -4.29
CA GLU A 57 -8.83 36.81 -3.52
C GLU A 57 -9.33 37.21 -2.11
N GLY A 58 -8.79 36.54 -1.08
CA GLY A 58 -9.09 36.77 0.33
C GLY A 58 -10.49 36.38 0.84
N VAL A 59 -11.42 35.99 -0.04
CA VAL A 59 -12.84 35.75 0.31
C VAL A 59 -13.41 34.50 -0.38
N ARG A 60 -14.49 33.97 0.21
CA ARG A 60 -15.33 32.94 -0.39
C ARG A 60 -16.66 33.53 -0.82
N ASP A 61 -17.10 33.17 -2.02
CA ASP A 61 -18.39 33.52 -2.60
C ASP A 61 -19.28 32.27 -2.58
N ASP A 62 -20.14 32.15 -1.57
CA ASP A 62 -20.97 30.95 -1.33
C ASP A 62 -22.05 30.77 -2.40
N GLU A 63 -22.52 31.84 -3.05
CA GLU A 63 -23.45 31.76 -4.19
C GLU A 63 -22.78 31.20 -5.45
N ALA A 64 -21.45 31.30 -5.55
CA ALA A 64 -20.66 30.78 -6.66
C ALA A 64 -20.14 29.34 -6.44
N ILE A 65 -20.58 28.65 -5.38
CA ILE A 65 -20.21 27.25 -5.12
C ILE A 65 -20.90 26.33 -6.13
N ASP A 66 -20.10 25.53 -6.84
CA ASP A 66 -20.56 24.39 -7.62
C ASP A 66 -20.92 23.22 -6.68
N PRO A 67 -22.20 22.81 -6.58
CA PRO A 67 -22.63 21.75 -5.68
C PRO A 67 -22.07 20.38 -6.07
N ASN A 68 -21.59 20.20 -7.31
CA ASN A 68 -20.96 18.97 -7.78
C ASN A 68 -19.44 18.94 -7.52
N THR A 69 -18.84 20.01 -7.01
CA THR A 69 -17.40 20.06 -6.69
C THR A 69 -17.18 19.77 -5.20
N PRO A 70 -16.59 18.61 -4.84
CA PRO A 70 -16.44 18.19 -3.44
C PRO A 70 -15.46 19.06 -2.63
N ARG A 71 -15.63 19.11 -1.30
CA ARG A 71 -14.83 19.91 -0.35
C ARG A 71 -13.37 19.48 -0.22
N ARG A 72 -13.00 18.28 -0.66
CA ARG A 72 -11.61 17.78 -0.58
C ARG A 72 -11.03 17.50 -1.95
N LEU A 73 -9.91 18.14 -2.28
CA LEU A 73 -9.07 17.77 -3.42
C LEU A 73 -7.95 16.85 -2.94
N ILE A 74 -7.82 15.67 -3.54
CA ILE A 74 -6.85 14.64 -3.17
C ILE A 74 -5.90 14.42 -4.34
N TRP A 75 -4.66 14.89 -4.23
CA TRP A 75 -3.58 14.61 -5.19
C TRP A 75 -2.91 13.28 -4.83
N CYS A 76 -3.18 12.26 -5.63
CA CYS A 76 -2.57 10.93 -5.51
C CYS A 76 -1.43 10.79 -6.53
N LEU A 77 -0.21 10.60 -6.03
CA LEU A 77 1.02 10.74 -6.81
C LEU A 77 1.91 9.49 -6.64
N PRO A 78 2.50 8.93 -7.71
CA PRO A 78 3.32 7.72 -7.64
C PRO A 78 4.69 7.96 -6.97
N MET A 79 5.18 9.20 -6.95
CA MET A 79 6.51 9.55 -6.43
C MET A 79 6.47 10.66 -5.39
N ARG A 80 7.31 10.51 -4.35
CA ARG A 80 7.48 11.50 -3.28
C ARG A 80 7.88 12.90 -3.76
N VAL A 81 8.73 12.99 -4.78
CA VAL A 81 9.21 14.29 -5.29
C VAL A 81 8.04 15.09 -5.91
N LEU A 82 7.08 14.42 -6.56
CA LEU A 82 5.82 15.03 -7.03
C LEU A 82 5.01 15.58 -5.86
N VAL A 83 4.90 14.84 -4.74
CA VAL A 83 4.17 15.28 -3.54
C VAL A 83 4.79 16.57 -2.97
N GLU A 84 6.11 16.54 -2.73
CA GLU A 84 6.87 17.67 -2.21
C GLU A 84 6.89 18.86 -3.21
N GLN A 85 6.73 18.66 -4.53
CA GLN A 85 6.57 19.73 -5.52
C GLN A 85 5.15 20.30 -5.57
N THR A 86 4.14 19.44 -5.52
CA THR A 86 2.72 19.81 -5.59
C THR A 86 2.34 20.65 -4.39
N GLU A 87 2.75 20.26 -3.18
CA GLU A 87 2.53 21.05 -1.96
C GLU A 87 3.11 22.45 -2.09
N ARG A 88 4.41 22.59 -2.44
CA ARG A 88 5.05 23.91 -2.57
C ARG A 88 4.32 24.83 -3.55
N ASN A 89 3.84 24.29 -4.68
CA ASN A 89 3.10 25.05 -5.67
C ASN A 89 1.72 25.46 -5.12
N VAL A 90 0.97 24.52 -4.54
CA VAL A 90 -0.36 24.76 -3.95
C VAL A 90 -0.27 25.79 -2.81
N SER A 91 0.62 25.60 -1.86
CA SER A 91 0.87 26.51 -0.73
C SER A 91 1.25 27.92 -1.20
N MET A 92 2.04 28.04 -2.27
CA MET A 92 2.35 29.34 -2.91
C MET A 92 1.08 30.00 -3.48
N TRP A 93 0.26 29.26 -4.24
CA TRP A 93 -0.97 29.79 -4.83
C TRP A 93 -2.00 30.21 -3.79
N LEU A 94 -2.24 29.39 -2.76
CA LEU A 94 -3.15 29.72 -1.66
C LEU A 94 -2.68 30.95 -0.88
N THR A 95 -1.36 31.10 -0.68
CA THR A 95 -0.77 32.27 -0.03
C THR A 95 -0.91 33.52 -0.89
N ALA A 96 -0.65 33.41 -2.20
CA ALA A 96 -0.81 34.51 -3.16
C ALA A 96 -2.28 34.97 -3.32
N LEU A 97 -3.24 34.09 -3.03
CA LEU A 97 -4.68 34.37 -2.99
C LEU A 97 -5.17 34.82 -1.60
N GLY A 98 -4.35 34.75 -0.55
CA GLY A 98 -4.72 35.11 0.83
C GLY A 98 -5.58 34.07 1.59
N ILE A 99 -5.85 32.91 0.98
CA ILE A 99 -6.81 31.90 1.45
C ILE A 99 -6.16 30.67 2.13
N HIS A 100 -4.83 30.65 2.27
CA HIS A 100 -4.12 29.62 3.02
C HIS A 100 -4.39 29.76 4.53
N GLY A 101 -4.69 28.65 5.21
CA GLY A 101 -4.84 28.58 6.66
C GLY A 101 -4.71 27.15 7.20
N LYS A 102 -4.95 26.98 8.50
CA LYS A 102 -4.99 25.69 9.19
C LYS A 102 -6.45 25.20 9.35
N PRO A 103 -6.66 23.90 9.65
CA PRO A 103 -7.98 23.41 10.03
C PRO A 103 -8.59 24.23 11.18
N GLY A 104 -9.85 24.62 11.04
CA GLY A 104 -10.61 25.46 11.96
C GLY A 104 -10.46 26.97 11.74
N GLU A 105 -9.63 27.43 10.79
CA GLU A 105 -9.46 28.86 10.48
C GLU A 105 -10.44 29.39 9.41
N GLY A 106 -11.39 28.58 8.92
CA GLY A 106 -12.33 28.99 7.87
C GLY A 106 -11.65 29.25 6.52
N LYS A 107 -10.54 28.57 6.26
CA LYS A 107 -9.63 28.76 5.12
C LYS A 107 -9.23 27.42 4.50
N VAL A 108 -8.53 27.46 3.37
CA VAL A 108 -8.04 26.24 2.71
C VAL A 108 -6.77 25.74 3.40
N SER A 109 -6.83 24.52 3.94
CA SER A 109 -5.68 23.86 4.55
C SER A 109 -5.05 22.80 3.63
N VAL A 110 -3.73 22.58 3.78
CA VAL A 110 -2.95 21.66 2.93
C VAL A 110 -2.25 20.63 3.80
N HIS A 111 -2.36 19.34 3.45
CA HIS A 111 -1.86 18.23 4.27
C HIS A 111 -1.07 17.21 3.45
N LEU A 112 0.08 16.79 3.98
CA LEU A 112 1.00 15.84 3.34
C LEU A 112 0.81 14.42 3.86
N LEU A 113 0.40 13.50 2.98
CA LEU A 113 0.18 12.09 3.28
C LEU A 113 1.28 11.25 2.63
N MET A 114 2.45 11.17 3.26
CA MET A 114 3.63 10.50 2.72
C MET A 114 4.45 9.81 3.83
N GLY A 115 5.08 8.68 3.48
CA GLY A 115 5.76 7.81 4.44
C GLY A 115 6.83 8.52 5.28
N GLY A 116 6.66 8.44 6.61
CA GLY A 116 7.58 9.01 7.59
C GLY A 116 7.23 10.41 8.09
N GLU A 117 6.21 11.10 7.55
CA GLU A 117 5.69 12.31 8.20
C GLU A 117 4.93 11.94 9.50
N PRO A 118 4.96 12.80 10.52
CA PRO A 118 4.10 12.64 11.69
C PRO A 118 2.64 12.96 11.32
N ASP A 119 1.86 11.91 11.07
CA ASP A 119 0.44 11.94 10.65
C ASP A 119 -0.53 12.36 11.78
N LEU A 120 -0.14 13.34 12.60
CA LEU A 120 -0.54 13.40 14.02
C LEU A 120 -1.40 14.59 14.45
N THR A 121 -1.80 15.49 13.54
CA THR A 121 -2.66 16.64 13.88
C THR A 121 -3.66 17.04 12.79
N THR A 122 -4.93 17.12 13.21
CA THR A 122 -5.98 18.10 12.84
C THR A 122 -6.66 18.12 11.47
N TRP A 123 -6.21 17.42 10.41
CA TRP A 123 -6.94 17.50 9.12
C TRP A 123 -8.31 16.84 9.13
N ALA A 124 -8.47 15.73 9.85
CA ALA A 124 -9.75 15.00 9.95
C ALA A 124 -10.77 15.68 10.89
N ASP A 125 -10.33 16.64 11.71
CA ASP A 125 -11.16 17.26 12.74
C ASP A 125 -12.17 18.25 12.14
N HIS A 126 -11.92 18.78 10.93
CA HIS A 126 -12.73 19.78 10.22
C HIS A 126 -13.16 19.35 8.81
N PRO A 127 -13.98 18.28 8.66
CA PRO A 127 -14.37 17.76 7.35
C PRO A 127 -15.36 18.64 6.56
N GLU A 128 -15.93 19.67 7.18
CA GLU A 128 -16.80 20.69 6.57
C GLU A 128 -16.03 21.83 5.87
N GLU A 129 -14.74 22.00 6.19
CA GLU A 129 -13.86 22.98 5.56
C GLU A 129 -13.30 22.44 4.23
N ASP A 130 -12.94 23.35 3.33
CA ASP A 130 -12.23 22.96 2.10
C ASP A 130 -10.75 22.66 2.41
N MET A 131 -10.23 21.54 1.93
CA MET A 131 -8.82 21.19 2.14
C MET A 131 -8.22 20.41 0.97
N ILE A 132 -6.89 20.45 0.87
CA ILE A 132 -6.12 19.77 -0.18
C ILE A 132 -5.22 18.73 0.49
N LEU A 133 -5.46 17.46 0.20
CA LEU A 133 -4.63 16.33 0.64
C LEU A 133 -3.66 15.99 -0.50
N ILE A 134 -2.36 15.89 -0.23
CA ILE A 134 -1.34 15.61 -1.24
C ILE A 134 -0.48 14.46 -0.72
N GLY A 135 -0.44 13.34 -1.44
CA GLY A 135 0.18 12.12 -0.89
C GLY A 135 0.70 11.14 -1.92
N THR A 136 1.54 10.23 -1.44
CA THR A 136 2.00 9.10 -2.26
C THR A 136 0.89 8.06 -2.38
N GLN A 137 0.83 7.36 -3.51
CA GLN A 137 -0.18 6.31 -3.72
C GLN A 137 -0.20 5.28 -2.58
N ASP A 138 0.96 4.94 -2.02
CA ASP A 138 1.07 4.09 -0.83
C ASP A 138 0.22 4.53 0.35
N MET A 139 0.28 5.81 0.69
CA MET A 139 -0.37 6.33 1.90
C MET A 139 -1.85 6.61 1.65
N LEU A 140 -2.18 7.07 0.44
CA LEU A 140 -3.56 7.37 0.07
C LEU A 140 -4.37 6.11 -0.23
N LEU A 141 -3.85 5.18 -1.04
CA LEU A 141 -4.54 3.94 -1.36
C LEU A 141 -4.61 3.00 -0.14
N SER A 142 -3.56 2.88 0.68
CA SER A 142 -3.66 2.05 1.90
C SER A 142 -4.73 2.55 2.86
N ARG A 143 -4.91 3.88 3.01
CA ARG A 143 -6.01 4.47 3.79
C ARG A 143 -7.37 4.25 3.13
N ALA A 144 -7.47 4.39 1.81
CA ALA A 144 -8.66 4.06 1.04
C ALA A 144 -8.99 2.54 1.01
N LEU A 145 -8.05 1.69 1.42
CA LEU A 145 -8.23 0.24 1.60
C LEU A 145 -8.36 -0.17 3.07
N MET A 146 -8.66 0.78 3.98
CA MET A 146 -8.85 0.51 5.42
C MET A 146 -7.61 -0.12 6.10
N ARG A 147 -6.41 0.14 5.57
CA ARG A 147 -5.11 -0.38 6.05
C ARG A 147 -4.04 0.71 6.09
N GLY A 148 -4.43 1.91 6.52
CA GLY A 148 -3.62 3.12 6.45
C GLY A 148 -2.20 2.93 7.00
N TYR A 149 -1.21 2.98 6.11
CA TYR A 149 0.19 2.80 6.48
C TYR A 149 0.67 3.96 7.39
N GLY A 150 1.50 3.62 8.38
CA GLY A 150 2.14 4.58 9.28
C GLY A 150 1.23 5.23 10.35
N MET A 151 -0.02 4.80 10.48
CA MET A 151 -1.00 5.36 11.43
C MET A 151 -1.67 4.27 12.28
N SER A 152 -2.35 4.66 13.36
CA SER A 152 -3.05 3.73 14.25
C SER A 152 -4.26 3.08 13.58
N ARG A 153 -4.45 1.77 13.78
CA ARG A 153 -5.60 1.02 13.24
C ARG A 153 -6.95 1.63 13.61
N TYR A 154 -7.02 2.23 14.79
CA TYR A 154 -8.24 2.84 15.30
C TYR A 154 -8.64 4.10 14.50
N GLN A 155 -7.71 4.74 13.80
CA GLN A 155 -7.97 5.90 12.93
C GLN A 155 -8.25 5.52 11.48
N TRP A 156 -8.00 4.27 11.04
CA TRP A 156 -8.26 3.85 9.66
C TRP A 156 -9.69 4.14 9.19
N PRO A 157 -10.77 3.89 9.98
CA PRO A 157 -12.14 4.17 9.54
C PRO A 157 -12.39 5.65 9.23
N VAL A 158 -11.78 6.57 9.99
CA VAL A 158 -11.93 8.02 9.77
C VAL A 158 -11.23 8.46 8.49
N HIS A 159 -9.98 8.02 8.28
CA HIS A 159 -9.28 8.35 7.04
C HIS A 159 -9.96 7.70 5.82
N PHE A 160 -10.40 6.44 5.93
CA PHE A 160 -11.18 5.75 4.89
C PHE A 160 -12.46 6.53 4.54
N ALA A 161 -13.25 6.90 5.54
CA ALA A 161 -14.49 7.65 5.34
C ALA A 161 -14.27 8.98 4.62
N LEU A 162 -13.32 9.78 5.08
CA LEU A 162 -13.03 11.08 4.47
C LEU A 162 -12.39 10.93 3.07
N LEU A 163 -11.66 9.86 2.80
CA LEU A 163 -11.11 9.60 1.46
C LEU A 163 -12.16 9.12 0.45
N HIS A 164 -13.31 8.60 0.88
CA HIS A 164 -14.37 8.09 -0.01
C HIS A 164 -15.60 8.99 -0.15
N ASN A 165 -15.80 9.97 0.74
CA ASN A 165 -17.01 10.82 0.77
C ASN A 165 -16.65 12.32 0.68
N ASP A 166 -17.34 13.09 -0.17
CA ASP A 166 -17.06 14.53 -0.41
C ASP A 166 -15.61 14.77 -0.90
N ALA A 167 -15.11 13.89 -1.78
CA ALA A 167 -13.72 13.85 -2.24
C ALA A 167 -13.57 13.86 -3.78
N LEU A 168 -12.79 14.79 -4.32
CA LEU A 168 -12.27 14.79 -5.69
C LEU A 168 -10.85 14.25 -5.71
N TRP A 169 -10.67 13.06 -6.26
CA TRP A 169 -9.36 12.45 -6.48
C TRP A 169 -8.77 12.90 -7.81
N ALA A 170 -7.55 13.41 -7.77
CA ALA A 170 -6.69 13.69 -8.92
C ALA A 170 -5.51 12.70 -8.90
N PHE A 171 -5.58 11.69 -9.76
CA PHE A 171 -4.49 10.72 -9.97
C PHE A 171 -3.58 11.25 -11.08
N ASP A 172 -2.35 11.66 -10.78
CA ASP A 172 -1.40 12.18 -11.80
C ASP A 172 -0.23 11.23 -12.04
N GLU A 173 0.31 11.29 -13.25
CA GLU A 173 1.31 10.36 -13.79
C GLU A 173 0.87 8.88 -13.64
N VAL A 174 -0.40 8.61 -13.92
CA VAL A 174 -1.09 7.31 -13.81
C VAL A 174 -0.33 6.13 -14.42
N GLN A 175 0.43 6.37 -15.50
CA GLN A 175 1.27 5.37 -16.15
C GLN A 175 2.47 4.88 -15.30
N LEU A 176 2.71 5.50 -14.14
CA LEU A 176 3.73 5.11 -13.16
C LEU A 176 3.10 4.52 -11.87
N MET A 177 1.79 4.29 -11.85
CA MET A 177 1.09 3.80 -10.64
C MET A 177 1.06 2.28 -10.49
N GLY A 178 1.27 1.51 -11.56
CA GLY A 178 1.15 0.05 -11.54
C GLY A 178 -0.25 -0.41 -11.11
N ALA A 179 -0.34 -1.44 -10.27
CA ALA A 179 -1.57 -1.92 -9.63
C ALA A 179 -2.41 -0.80 -8.96
N GLY A 180 -1.78 0.30 -8.52
CA GLY A 180 -2.49 1.48 -8.01
C GLY A 180 -3.47 2.11 -9.01
N LEU A 181 -3.23 1.98 -10.32
CA LEU A 181 -4.15 2.43 -11.38
C LEU A 181 -5.41 1.55 -11.38
N THR A 182 -5.24 0.23 -11.48
CA THR A 182 -6.33 -0.77 -11.44
C THR A 182 -7.18 -0.64 -10.18
N THR A 183 -6.53 -0.45 -9.02
CA THR A 183 -7.22 -0.20 -7.75
C THR A 183 -7.96 1.13 -7.73
N SER A 184 -7.40 2.20 -8.31
CA SER A 184 -8.11 3.48 -8.41
C SER A 184 -9.40 3.38 -9.25
N ALA A 185 -9.36 2.58 -10.33
CA ALA A 185 -10.51 2.28 -11.18
C ALA A 185 -11.59 1.46 -10.43
N GLN A 186 -11.20 0.40 -9.72
CA GLN A 186 -12.15 -0.38 -8.90
C GLN A 186 -12.76 0.44 -7.77
N LEU A 187 -11.98 1.26 -7.07
CA LEU A 187 -12.51 2.13 -6.02
C LEU A 187 -13.50 3.18 -6.58
N ASP A 188 -13.34 3.63 -7.82
CA ASP A 188 -14.34 4.48 -8.50
C ASP A 188 -15.62 3.71 -8.83
N ALA A 189 -15.52 2.48 -9.36
CA ALA A 189 -16.67 1.62 -9.63
C ALA A 189 -17.46 1.30 -8.34
N PHE A 190 -16.75 0.98 -7.25
CA PHE A 190 -17.37 0.75 -5.95
C PHE A 190 -18.03 2.02 -5.40
N ARG A 191 -17.42 3.21 -5.54
CA ARG A 191 -18.04 4.49 -5.14
C ARG A 191 -19.31 4.84 -5.94
N ARG A 192 -19.48 4.28 -7.15
CA ARG A 192 -20.72 4.40 -7.95
C ARG A 192 -21.80 3.40 -7.55
N THR A 193 -21.41 2.29 -6.92
CA THR A 193 -22.29 1.13 -6.65
C THR A 193 -22.77 1.08 -5.20
N PHE A 194 -21.91 1.39 -4.23
CA PHE A 194 -22.26 1.41 -2.81
C PHE A 194 -22.83 2.77 -2.38
N PRO A 195 -23.72 2.83 -1.38
CA PRO A 195 -24.16 4.09 -0.79
C PRO A 195 -22.99 4.88 -0.20
N SER A 196 -23.05 6.20 -0.31
CA SER A 196 -22.05 7.14 0.21
C SER A 196 -22.69 8.24 1.07
N GLY A 197 -21.90 8.82 1.96
CA GLY A 197 -22.23 10.04 2.71
C GLY A 197 -22.47 11.23 1.78
N ARG A 198 -21.53 11.42 0.85
CA ARG A 198 -21.45 12.54 -0.10
C ARG A 198 -20.77 12.07 -1.39
N GLY A 199 -21.15 12.67 -2.51
CA GLY A 199 -20.55 12.39 -3.82
C GLY A 199 -19.03 12.56 -3.83
N SER A 200 -18.36 11.69 -4.58
CA SER A 200 -16.92 11.70 -4.78
C SER A 200 -16.61 11.38 -6.24
N HIS A 201 -15.52 11.93 -6.76
CA HIS A 201 -15.17 11.87 -8.18
C HIS A 201 -13.71 11.48 -8.36
N SER A 202 -13.42 10.70 -9.41
CA SER A 202 -12.06 10.36 -9.83
C SER A 202 -11.74 11.04 -11.16
N LEU A 203 -10.62 11.75 -11.18
CA LEU A 203 -10.01 12.37 -12.35
C LEU A 203 -8.62 11.74 -12.56
N TRP A 204 -8.42 11.09 -13.69
CA TRP A 204 -7.13 10.54 -14.09
C TRP A 204 -6.44 11.51 -15.05
N LEU A 205 -5.24 11.94 -14.68
CA LEU A 205 -4.41 12.86 -15.44
C LEU A 205 -3.26 12.09 -16.10
N SER A 206 -3.10 12.26 -17.40
CA SER A 206 -1.98 11.67 -18.15
C SER A 206 -1.63 12.48 -19.39
N ALA A 207 -0.50 12.14 -19.99
CA ALA A 207 -0.13 12.56 -21.34
C ALA A 207 -0.28 11.43 -22.38
N THR A 208 -0.50 10.18 -21.93
CA THR A 208 -0.38 8.96 -22.74
C THR A 208 -1.34 7.83 -22.33
N LEU A 209 -2.29 8.08 -21.43
CA LEU A 209 -3.20 7.05 -20.93
C LEU A 209 -4.13 6.54 -22.02
N ASN A 210 -4.04 5.24 -22.32
CA ASN A 210 -5.09 4.52 -23.03
C ASN A 210 -6.29 4.31 -22.10
N ARG A 211 -7.50 4.71 -22.55
CA ARG A 211 -8.76 4.55 -21.80
C ARG A 211 -9.02 3.09 -21.38
N GLU A 212 -8.60 2.12 -22.19
CA GLU A 212 -8.74 0.70 -21.87
C GLU A 212 -7.91 0.25 -20.66
N TRP A 213 -6.89 1.01 -20.23
CA TRP A 213 -6.15 0.69 -18.99
C TRP A 213 -6.97 0.91 -17.71
N LEU A 214 -8.11 1.62 -17.79
CA LEU A 214 -9.08 1.73 -16.69
C LEU A 214 -10.12 0.59 -16.71
N ARG A 215 -10.02 -0.37 -17.63
CA ARG A 215 -11.02 -1.42 -17.83
C ARG A 215 -10.88 -2.55 -16.82
N THR A 216 -11.58 -2.39 -15.71
CA THR A 216 -11.80 -3.42 -14.70
C THR A 216 -13.19 -4.02 -14.82
N ILE A 217 -13.45 -5.16 -14.16
CA ILE A 217 -14.74 -5.87 -14.22
C ILE A 217 -15.91 -4.94 -13.85
N ASP A 218 -15.80 -4.24 -12.71
CA ASP A 218 -16.87 -3.38 -12.20
C ASP A 218 -16.91 -1.99 -12.88
N LEU A 219 -15.79 -1.48 -13.44
CA LEU A 219 -15.78 -0.17 -14.11
C LEU A 219 -16.15 -0.24 -15.60
N ALA A 220 -15.93 -1.37 -16.28
CA ALA A 220 -16.20 -1.53 -17.70
C ALA A 220 -17.61 -1.08 -18.17
N PRO A 221 -18.71 -1.35 -17.43
CA PRO A 221 -20.05 -0.84 -17.79
C PRO A 221 -20.15 0.69 -17.79
N HIS A 222 -19.37 1.37 -16.96
CA HIS A 222 -19.36 2.82 -16.82
C HIS A 222 -18.40 3.51 -17.80
N LEU A 223 -17.37 2.82 -18.28
CA LEU A 223 -16.31 3.41 -19.11
C LEU A 223 -16.85 4.14 -20.33
N GLN A 224 -17.89 3.62 -21.01
CA GLN A 224 -18.44 4.26 -22.22
C GLN A 224 -18.94 5.70 -21.96
N GLY A 225 -19.45 5.98 -20.76
CA GLY A 225 -19.92 7.31 -20.36
C GLY A 225 -18.82 8.29 -19.93
N PHE A 226 -17.55 7.86 -19.89
CA PHE A 226 -16.44 8.72 -19.46
C PHE A 226 -16.18 9.85 -20.45
N THR A 227 -16.00 11.05 -19.90
CA THR A 227 -15.62 12.25 -20.64
C THR A 227 -14.11 12.49 -20.56
N THR A 228 -13.52 12.89 -21.69
CA THR A 228 -12.07 13.17 -21.82
C THR A 228 -11.88 14.62 -22.26
N HIS A 229 -11.01 15.35 -21.57
CA HIS A 229 -10.53 16.66 -21.99
C HIS A 229 -9.14 16.53 -22.61
N GLU A 230 -9.01 17.05 -23.83
CA GLU A 230 -7.77 17.07 -24.62
C GLU A 230 -7.46 18.49 -25.09
N LEU A 231 -6.27 18.69 -25.67
CA LEU A 231 -5.87 19.96 -26.28
C LEU A 231 -6.54 20.16 -27.65
N ASP A 232 -7.20 21.30 -27.82
CA ASP A 232 -7.74 21.74 -29.11
C ASP A 232 -6.71 22.55 -29.92
N ASP A 233 -7.13 23.10 -31.07
CA ASP A 233 -6.26 23.90 -31.94
C ASP A 233 -5.80 25.23 -31.29
N ALA A 234 -6.62 25.83 -30.42
CA ALA A 234 -6.27 27.06 -29.72
C ALA A 234 -5.25 26.81 -28.60
N ASP A 235 -5.38 25.68 -27.89
CA ASP A 235 -4.35 25.21 -26.94
C ASP A 235 -3.02 24.96 -27.64
N ARG A 236 -3.05 24.29 -28.80
CA ARG A 236 -1.84 23.97 -29.58
C ARG A 236 -1.16 25.24 -30.10
N ALA A 237 -1.93 26.24 -30.54
CA ALA A 237 -1.41 27.55 -30.91
C ALA A 237 -0.77 28.26 -29.70
N SER A 238 -1.43 28.26 -28.53
CA SER A 238 -0.92 28.88 -27.30
C SER A 238 0.32 28.17 -26.72
N ALA A 239 0.51 26.87 -27.00
CA ALA A 239 1.63 26.06 -26.53
C ALA A 239 2.76 25.90 -27.56
N GLY A 240 2.70 26.63 -28.69
CA GLY A 240 3.52 26.41 -29.88
C GLY A 240 5.02 26.19 -29.62
N ASP A 241 5.68 27.06 -28.86
CA ASP A 241 7.13 26.96 -28.61
C ASP A 241 7.54 25.68 -27.84
N ARG A 242 6.63 25.12 -27.02
CA ARG A 242 6.87 23.87 -26.27
C ARG A 242 6.52 22.63 -27.08
N LEU A 243 5.51 22.71 -27.94
CA LEU A 243 5.09 21.59 -28.81
C LEU A 243 6.05 21.41 -30.00
N ASN A 244 6.55 22.51 -30.57
CA ASN A 244 7.50 22.53 -31.67
C ASN A 244 8.98 22.39 -31.23
N ALA A 245 9.25 22.15 -29.94
CA ALA A 245 10.61 22.08 -29.41
C ALA A 245 11.40 20.92 -30.03
N VAL A 246 12.43 21.26 -30.83
CA VAL A 246 13.25 20.30 -31.58
C VAL A 246 14.00 19.37 -30.64
N LYS A 247 13.91 18.05 -30.86
CA LYS A 247 14.63 17.02 -30.10
C LYS A 247 15.10 15.93 -31.04
N THR A 248 16.33 16.06 -31.56
CA THR A 248 16.89 15.11 -32.53
C THR A 248 17.22 13.79 -31.84
N LEU A 249 16.69 12.67 -32.33
CA LEU A 249 16.98 11.34 -31.79
C LEU A 249 18.22 10.73 -32.47
N ARG A 250 19.10 10.11 -31.69
CA ARG A 250 20.25 9.33 -32.17
C ARG A 250 20.41 8.07 -31.32
N ARG A 251 20.88 6.99 -31.94
CA ARG A 251 21.38 5.80 -31.22
C ARG A 251 22.83 6.05 -30.83
N ALA A 252 23.23 5.62 -29.64
CA ALA A 252 24.62 5.65 -29.19
C ALA A 252 25.45 4.55 -29.88
N ASP A 253 26.72 4.85 -30.17
CA ASP A 253 27.74 3.85 -30.55
C ASP A 253 28.23 3.04 -29.32
N LEU A 254 27.30 2.69 -28.43
CA LEU A 254 27.52 1.99 -27.18
C LEU A 254 26.35 1.02 -26.95
N THR A 255 26.62 -0.17 -26.43
CA THR A 255 25.60 -1.18 -26.13
C THR A 255 25.89 -1.81 -24.77
N LEU A 256 24.92 -1.74 -23.86
CA LEU A 256 24.99 -2.41 -22.56
C LEU A 256 25.06 -3.93 -22.79
N GLY A 257 26.02 -4.61 -22.17
CA GLY A 257 26.15 -6.06 -22.30
C GLY A 257 26.91 -6.56 -23.54
N ASN A 258 27.55 -5.68 -24.31
CA ASN A 258 28.44 -6.08 -25.41
C ASN A 258 29.61 -6.99 -24.95
N ALA A 259 29.97 -6.91 -23.66
CA ALA A 259 30.76 -7.90 -22.94
C ALA A 259 29.95 -8.43 -21.74
N PRO A 260 30.22 -9.65 -21.24
CA PRO A 260 29.50 -10.21 -20.09
C PRO A 260 29.56 -9.29 -18.86
N LEU A 261 28.41 -8.96 -18.27
CA LEU A 261 28.27 -8.03 -17.13
C LEU A 261 28.77 -8.58 -15.78
N ASN A 262 29.86 -9.34 -15.80
CA ASN A 262 30.69 -9.55 -14.63
C ASN A 262 31.38 -8.23 -14.21
N LYS A 263 32.09 -8.25 -13.07
CA LYS A 263 32.76 -7.06 -12.52
C LYS A 263 33.74 -6.38 -13.51
N ALA A 264 34.35 -7.10 -14.45
CA ALA A 264 35.22 -6.51 -15.46
C ALA A 264 34.41 -5.86 -16.59
N GLY A 265 33.43 -6.57 -17.16
CA GLY A 265 32.59 -6.05 -18.25
C GLY A 265 31.72 -4.85 -17.84
N LEU A 266 31.19 -4.85 -16.61
CA LEU A 266 30.48 -3.71 -16.07
C LEU A 266 31.39 -2.48 -15.92
N ASN A 267 32.65 -2.67 -15.48
CA ASN A 267 33.60 -1.56 -15.39
C ASN A 267 33.94 -1.01 -16.79
N ALA A 268 34.23 -1.87 -17.76
CA ALA A 268 34.48 -1.45 -19.14
C ALA A 268 33.31 -0.63 -19.72
N TYR A 269 32.07 -1.11 -19.61
CA TYR A 269 30.88 -0.37 -20.03
C TYR A 269 30.76 1.01 -19.35
N LEU A 270 31.07 1.11 -18.05
CA LEU A 270 31.02 2.38 -17.33
C LEU A 270 32.15 3.34 -17.72
N ASP A 271 33.33 2.82 -18.09
CA ASP A 271 34.45 3.61 -18.63
C ASP A 271 34.11 4.14 -20.04
N ASP A 272 33.58 3.29 -20.92
CA ASP A 272 33.12 3.68 -22.27
C ASP A 272 31.95 4.69 -22.20
N LEU A 273 30.99 4.48 -21.29
CA LEU A 273 29.89 5.41 -21.05
C LEU A 273 30.38 6.76 -20.52
N ALA A 274 31.37 6.78 -19.61
CA ALA A 274 31.97 8.03 -19.15
C ALA A 274 32.64 8.79 -20.30
N ALA A 275 33.37 8.10 -21.18
CA ALA A 275 33.97 8.70 -22.36
C ALA A 275 32.91 9.27 -23.34
N HIS A 276 31.84 8.53 -23.61
CA HIS A 276 30.72 8.98 -24.45
C HIS A 276 30.03 10.23 -23.87
N VAL A 277 29.73 10.22 -22.57
CA VAL A 277 29.12 11.36 -21.85
C VAL A 277 30.00 12.61 -21.90
N LEU A 278 31.32 12.46 -21.70
CA LEU A 278 32.27 13.58 -21.77
C LEU A 278 32.40 14.13 -23.19
N GLY A 279 32.33 13.28 -24.22
CA GLY A 279 32.37 13.70 -25.63
C GLY A 279 31.09 14.38 -26.12
N ALA A 280 29.94 14.03 -25.55
CA ALA A 280 28.62 14.58 -25.89
C ALA A 280 28.19 15.80 -25.03
N HIS A 281 29.01 16.19 -24.05
CA HIS A 281 28.75 17.33 -23.17
C HIS A 281 29.40 18.61 -23.72
N GLU A 282 28.58 19.62 -24.00
CA GLU A 282 29.05 20.93 -24.43
C GLU A 282 29.25 21.88 -23.24
N THR A 283 30.39 22.54 -23.18
CA THR A 283 30.72 23.48 -22.10
C THR A 283 29.72 24.64 -22.03
N GLY A 284 29.19 24.89 -20.83
CA GLY A 284 28.16 25.90 -20.60
C GLY A 284 26.73 25.40 -20.82
N THR A 285 26.55 24.09 -21.06
CA THR A 285 25.23 23.46 -21.22
C THR A 285 24.99 22.37 -20.17
N ARG A 286 23.72 22.02 -19.97
CA ARG A 286 23.31 20.94 -19.07
C ARG A 286 23.16 19.64 -19.86
N THR A 287 23.89 18.60 -19.45
CA THR A 287 23.73 17.22 -19.95
C THR A 287 23.05 16.37 -18.89
N LEU A 288 21.99 15.65 -19.25
CA LEU A 288 21.30 14.68 -18.40
C LEU A 288 21.61 13.25 -18.86
N VAL A 289 22.02 12.38 -17.94
CA VAL A 289 22.34 10.97 -18.21
C VAL A 289 21.46 10.08 -17.33
N ILE A 290 20.61 9.25 -17.93
CA ILE A 290 19.67 8.38 -17.21
C ILE A 290 20.02 6.90 -17.44
N VAL A 291 20.42 6.22 -16.38
CA VAL A 291 20.72 4.78 -16.36
C VAL A 291 19.73 4.04 -15.46
N ASN A 292 19.38 2.81 -15.81
CA ASN A 292 18.25 2.10 -15.20
C ASN A 292 18.55 1.51 -13.81
N ARG A 293 19.80 1.58 -13.33
CA ARG A 293 20.21 1.07 -12.01
C ARG A 293 21.09 2.03 -11.22
N VAL A 294 20.96 1.96 -9.90
CA VAL A 294 21.67 2.82 -8.96
C VAL A 294 23.18 2.55 -8.93
N ASP A 295 23.60 1.28 -9.00
CA ASP A 295 25.01 0.90 -9.05
C ASP A 295 25.71 1.43 -10.32
N ARG A 296 25.03 1.37 -11.47
CA ARG A 296 25.48 2.01 -12.71
C ARG A 296 25.57 3.53 -12.57
N ALA A 297 24.58 4.17 -11.96
CA ALA A 297 24.57 5.63 -11.74
C ALA A 297 25.73 6.07 -10.83
N GLN A 298 25.93 5.40 -9.70
CA GLN A 298 27.05 5.63 -8.78
C GLN A 298 28.40 5.39 -9.48
N GLY A 299 28.55 4.28 -10.19
CA GLY A 299 29.78 3.89 -10.87
C GLY A 299 30.18 4.78 -12.06
N LEU A 300 29.19 5.37 -12.75
CA LEU A 300 29.40 6.41 -13.77
C LEU A 300 29.80 7.74 -13.13
N PHE A 301 29.08 8.19 -12.11
CA PHE A 301 29.36 9.46 -11.43
C PHE A 301 30.75 9.50 -10.80
N GLN A 302 31.19 8.38 -10.20
CA GLN A 302 32.56 8.20 -9.71
C GLN A 302 33.64 8.35 -10.79
N ARG A 303 33.34 8.01 -12.05
CA ARG A 303 34.26 8.18 -13.20
C ARG A 303 34.27 9.62 -13.69
N LEU A 304 33.10 10.20 -13.93
CA LEU A 304 32.96 11.59 -14.36
C LEU A 304 33.68 12.55 -13.40
N ARG A 305 33.54 12.37 -12.09
CA ARG A 305 34.27 13.17 -11.08
C ARG A 305 35.80 13.03 -11.09
N LYS A 306 36.35 11.91 -11.59
CA LYS A 306 37.82 11.77 -11.78
C LYS A 306 38.30 12.58 -12.99
N HIS A 307 37.46 12.73 -14.01
CA HIS A 307 37.77 13.49 -15.22
C HIS A 307 37.41 14.98 -15.10
N ARG A 308 36.42 15.33 -14.28
CA ARG A 308 35.96 16.69 -13.99
C ARG A 308 36.02 16.98 -12.47
N PRO A 309 37.21 17.00 -11.84
CA PRO A 309 37.33 17.20 -10.39
C PRO A 309 36.83 18.57 -9.91
N ASP A 310 36.95 19.60 -10.76
CA ASP A 310 36.54 20.98 -10.45
C ASP A 310 35.07 21.28 -10.80
N ALA A 311 34.33 20.34 -11.40
CA ALA A 311 32.93 20.52 -11.76
C ALA A 311 32.01 20.34 -10.55
N ALA A 312 32.03 21.32 -9.64
CA ALA A 312 31.20 21.34 -8.43
C ALA A 312 29.68 21.34 -8.71
N GLY A 313 29.27 21.61 -9.96
CA GLY A 313 27.88 21.54 -10.42
C GLY A 313 27.38 20.17 -10.87
N ASP A 314 28.26 19.16 -11.00
CA ASP A 314 27.87 17.81 -11.44
C ASP A 314 27.10 17.08 -10.30
N LEU A 315 25.96 16.45 -10.63
CA LEU A 315 25.03 15.89 -9.64
C LEU A 315 24.73 14.40 -9.88
N LEU A 316 24.42 13.68 -8.80
CA LEU A 316 23.93 12.30 -8.80
C LEU A 316 22.54 12.23 -8.16
N ILE A 317 21.56 11.65 -8.86
CA ILE A 317 20.14 11.64 -8.46
C ILE A 317 19.56 10.22 -8.49
N HIS A 318 19.24 9.69 -7.31
CA HIS A 318 18.54 8.41 -7.16
C HIS A 318 17.85 8.29 -5.80
N ALA A 319 16.97 7.31 -5.63
CA ALA A 319 16.20 7.13 -4.39
C ALA A 319 17.05 6.95 -3.11
N ARG A 320 18.25 6.35 -3.22
CA ARG A 320 19.10 5.83 -2.12
C ARG A 320 19.81 6.90 -1.25
N PHE A 321 19.22 8.06 -1.04
CA PHE A 321 19.72 9.11 -0.14
C PHE A 321 18.81 9.28 1.09
N ARG A 322 19.39 9.71 2.21
CA ARG A 322 18.67 10.25 3.37
C ARG A 322 17.99 11.57 3.03
N ALA A 323 17.00 11.98 3.82
CA ALA A 323 16.19 13.18 3.55
C ALA A 323 17.03 14.46 3.36
N ALA A 324 17.97 14.74 4.26
CA ALA A 324 18.81 15.95 4.20
C ALA A 324 19.77 15.97 2.99
N ASP A 325 20.30 14.80 2.60
CA ASP A 325 21.17 14.68 1.43
C ASP A 325 20.36 14.87 0.12
N ARG A 326 19.12 14.36 0.08
CA ARG A 326 18.18 14.59 -1.03
C ARG A 326 17.80 16.08 -1.15
N GLU A 327 17.44 16.74 -0.05
CA GLU A 327 17.12 18.16 0.01
C GLU A 327 18.26 19.05 -0.51
N ARG A 328 19.51 18.71 -0.14
CA ARG A 328 20.72 19.36 -0.66
C ARG A 328 20.86 19.18 -2.18
N ILE A 329 20.65 17.98 -2.70
CA ILE A 329 20.73 17.66 -4.13
C ILE A 329 19.63 18.40 -4.90
N GLU A 330 18.39 18.41 -4.41
CA GLU A 330 17.28 19.15 -5.02
C GLU A 330 17.50 20.65 -5.03
N THR A 331 18.10 21.21 -3.98
CA THR A 331 18.46 22.64 -3.93
C THR A 331 19.50 22.98 -4.99
N ALA A 332 20.56 22.17 -5.12
CA ALA A 332 21.57 22.34 -6.18
C ALA A 332 21.01 22.10 -7.60
N LEU A 333 19.99 21.25 -7.73
CA LEU A 333 19.33 21.00 -9.02
C LEU A 333 18.56 22.22 -9.53
N ARG A 334 17.89 22.95 -8.62
CA ARG A 334 17.13 24.18 -8.93
C ARG A 334 17.99 25.43 -9.10
N ASP A 335 19.25 25.39 -8.70
CA ASP A 335 20.19 26.50 -8.89
C ASP A 335 20.61 26.61 -10.37
N ASP A 336 19.93 27.47 -11.13
CA ASP A 336 20.23 27.74 -12.55
C ASP A 336 21.49 28.61 -12.80
N SER A 337 22.19 29.07 -11.75
CA SER A 337 23.46 29.82 -11.92
C SER A 337 24.53 28.99 -12.62
N THR A 338 24.54 27.67 -12.36
CA THR A 338 25.50 26.74 -12.95
C THR A 338 24.91 26.10 -14.20
N ARG A 339 25.24 26.65 -15.38
CA ARG A 339 24.80 26.06 -16.66
C ARG A 339 25.68 24.91 -17.15
N ASP A 340 26.99 24.97 -16.89
CA ASP A 340 27.93 23.88 -17.20
C ASP A 340 27.83 22.75 -16.16
N ARG A 341 27.07 21.68 -16.46
CA ARG A 341 27.02 20.50 -15.58
C ARG A 341 26.53 19.23 -16.26
N ILE A 342 26.96 18.10 -15.70
CA ILE A 342 26.49 16.76 -16.02
C ILE A 342 25.68 16.23 -14.83
N ILE A 343 24.44 15.80 -15.09
CA ILE A 343 23.54 15.22 -14.10
C ILE A 343 23.39 13.74 -14.42
N VAL A 344 23.87 12.87 -13.53
CA VAL A 344 23.65 11.42 -13.61
C VAL A 344 22.45 11.06 -12.76
N ALA A 345 21.49 10.34 -13.34
CA ALA A 345 20.25 9.99 -12.68
C ALA A 345 19.82 8.55 -12.95
N THR A 346 18.88 8.09 -12.12
CA THR A 346 18.03 6.92 -12.38
C THR A 346 16.61 7.40 -12.73
N GLN A 347 15.63 6.49 -12.77
CA GLN A 347 14.20 6.79 -12.96
C GLN A 347 13.65 7.86 -12.00
N ALA A 348 14.33 8.13 -10.89
CA ALA A 348 14.00 9.19 -9.93
C ALA A 348 13.93 10.61 -10.53
N ILE A 349 14.41 10.84 -11.76
CA ILE A 349 14.28 12.12 -12.49
C ILE A 349 13.06 12.15 -13.44
N GLU A 350 12.41 11.01 -13.69
CA GLU A 350 11.36 10.88 -14.70
C GLU A 350 10.10 11.66 -14.33
N ALA A 351 9.77 11.80 -13.04
CA ALA A 351 8.60 12.56 -12.59
C ALA A 351 8.93 13.49 -11.40
N GLY A 352 8.18 14.59 -11.27
CA GLY A 352 8.31 15.55 -10.15
C GLY A 352 9.56 16.44 -10.19
N VAL A 353 10.29 16.45 -11.29
CA VAL A 353 11.46 17.30 -11.47
C VAL A 353 11.23 18.28 -12.61
N ASP A 354 11.31 19.56 -12.29
CA ASP A 354 11.38 20.62 -13.28
C ASP A 354 12.83 20.80 -13.74
N LEU A 355 13.17 20.09 -14.82
CA LEU A 355 14.49 20.10 -15.42
C LEU A 355 14.36 20.16 -16.94
N SER A 356 15.27 20.90 -17.56
CA SER A 356 15.48 20.94 -19.01
C SER A 356 16.97 20.85 -19.32
N SER A 357 17.37 19.94 -20.21
CA SER A 357 18.75 19.75 -20.67
C SER A 357 18.87 19.94 -22.18
N LYS A 358 20.04 20.38 -22.67
CA LYS A 358 20.36 20.41 -24.10
C LYS A 358 20.55 18.99 -24.64
N THR A 359 21.32 18.20 -23.90
CA THR A 359 21.64 16.82 -24.23
C THR A 359 20.99 15.88 -23.22
N LEU A 360 20.37 14.82 -23.71
CA LEU A 360 19.89 13.68 -22.92
C LEU A 360 20.58 12.43 -23.43
N ILE A 361 21.19 11.66 -22.53
CA ILE A 361 21.74 10.32 -22.80
C ILE A 361 20.95 9.35 -21.94
N THR A 362 20.43 8.25 -22.50
CA THR A 362 19.60 7.32 -21.72
C THR A 362 19.77 5.86 -22.13
N GLU A 363 19.82 4.96 -21.14
CA GLU A 363 19.65 3.52 -21.38
C GLU A 363 18.22 3.21 -21.86
N LEU A 364 18.07 2.25 -22.78
CA LEU A 364 16.79 1.73 -23.25
C LEU A 364 15.85 1.39 -22.08
N ALA A 365 14.58 1.77 -22.18
CA ALA A 365 13.54 1.60 -21.17
C ALA A 365 12.18 1.44 -21.87
N PRO A 366 11.10 1.02 -21.17
CA PRO A 366 9.74 0.96 -21.72
C PRO A 366 9.30 2.30 -22.33
N TRP A 367 8.35 2.26 -23.27
CA TRP A 367 8.00 3.42 -24.09
C TRP A 367 7.50 4.60 -23.22
N ALA A 368 6.64 4.32 -22.24
CA ALA A 368 6.14 5.32 -21.29
C ALA A 368 7.26 6.03 -20.50
N SER A 369 8.28 5.29 -20.02
CA SER A 369 9.45 5.88 -19.35
C SER A 369 10.27 6.75 -20.31
N LEU A 370 10.53 6.27 -21.54
CA LEU A 370 11.28 7.04 -22.54
C LEU A 370 10.62 8.38 -22.87
N VAL A 371 9.29 8.40 -23.08
CA VAL A 371 8.52 9.63 -23.32
C VAL A 371 8.69 10.64 -22.16
N GLN A 372 8.66 10.18 -20.91
CA GLN A 372 8.90 11.04 -19.74
C GLN A 372 10.34 11.58 -19.69
N ARG A 373 11.34 10.76 -20.05
CA ARG A 373 12.74 11.18 -20.18
C ARG A 373 12.91 12.25 -21.27
N PHE A 374 12.27 12.09 -22.43
CA PHE A 374 12.27 13.10 -23.51
C PHE A 374 11.62 14.42 -23.06
N GLY A 375 10.66 14.36 -22.13
CA GLY A 375 10.10 15.52 -21.42
C GLY A 375 11.08 16.28 -20.50
N ARG A 376 12.33 15.83 -20.36
CA ARG A 376 13.42 16.53 -19.64
C ARG A 376 14.51 17.08 -20.55
N CYS A 377 14.46 16.79 -21.85
CA CYS A 377 15.31 17.42 -22.87
C CYS A 377 14.52 18.54 -23.56
N ASN A 378 15.13 19.72 -23.72
CA ASN A 378 14.56 20.90 -24.40
C ASN A 378 13.09 21.17 -24.03
N ARG A 379 12.79 21.22 -22.73
CA ARG A 379 11.44 21.26 -22.18
C ARG A 379 10.73 22.59 -22.47
N TYR A 380 11.49 23.67 -22.61
CA TYR A 380 10.97 25.01 -22.83
C TYR A 380 11.21 25.54 -24.25
N GLY A 381 11.77 24.71 -25.15
CA GLY A 381 12.14 25.11 -26.51
C GLY A 381 13.37 26.04 -26.54
N GLU A 382 14.17 26.06 -25.48
CA GLU A 382 15.29 26.99 -25.32
C GLU A 382 16.52 26.69 -26.22
N HIS A 383 16.53 25.53 -26.89
CA HIS A 383 17.61 25.08 -27.76
C HIS A 383 17.07 24.68 -29.15
N SER A 384 17.73 25.12 -30.22
CA SER A 384 17.35 24.76 -31.60
C SER A 384 17.97 23.44 -32.10
N ASP A 385 18.97 22.92 -31.37
CA ASP A 385 19.83 21.80 -31.75
C ASP A 385 19.92 20.71 -30.66
N ALA A 386 18.93 20.64 -29.77
CA ALA A 386 18.90 19.66 -28.69
C ALA A 386 18.87 18.21 -29.20
N THR A 387 19.54 17.33 -28.46
CA THR A 387 19.82 15.96 -28.89
C THR A 387 19.52 14.94 -27.78
N VAL A 388 18.83 13.87 -28.17
CA VAL A 388 18.57 12.69 -27.35
C VAL A 388 19.37 11.51 -27.92
N CYS A 389 20.21 10.90 -27.09
CA CYS A 389 21.03 9.74 -27.41
C CYS A 389 20.57 8.54 -26.59
N TRP A 390 20.18 7.43 -27.24
CA TRP A 390 19.73 6.22 -26.54
C TRP A 390 20.74 5.07 -26.67
N ILE A 391 20.99 4.38 -25.57
CA ILE A 391 21.95 3.26 -25.45
C ILE A 391 21.15 1.96 -25.49
N ASP A 392 21.47 1.11 -26.48
CA ASP A 392 20.80 -0.17 -26.67
C ASP A 392 21.33 -1.25 -25.70
N THR A 393 20.60 -2.35 -25.59
CA THR A 393 20.94 -3.54 -24.82
C THR A 393 21.33 -4.69 -25.74
N ALA A 394 22.39 -5.42 -25.42
CA ALA A 394 22.78 -6.61 -26.18
C ALA A 394 21.70 -7.71 -26.03
N PRO A 395 21.30 -8.39 -27.13
CA PRO A 395 20.28 -9.43 -27.07
C PRO A 395 20.70 -10.62 -26.18
N THR A 396 22.00 -10.83 -26.01
CA THR A 396 22.61 -11.89 -25.18
C THR A 396 22.69 -11.59 -23.68
N LEU A 397 22.12 -10.48 -23.20
CA LEU A 397 22.02 -10.21 -21.76
C LEU A 397 21.10 -11.21 -21.06
N ASP A 398 21.39 -11.55 -19.80
CA ASP A 398 20.44 -12.27 -18.95
C ASP A 398 19.31 -11.33 -18.49
N ASP A 399 18.07 -11.83 -18.38
CA ASP A 399 16.93 -10.97 -17.97
C ASP A 399 17.11 -10.38 -16.57
N LYS A 400 17.85 -11.07 -15.68
CA LYS A 400 18.27 -10.56 -14.36
C LYS A 400 19.08 -9.26 -14.44
N ASP A 401 19.70 -8.95 -15.59
CA ASP A 401 20.55 -7.78 -15.83
C ASP A 401 19.79 -6.67 -16.58
N LEU A 402 18.68 -7.03 -17.26
CA LEU A 402 17.70 -6.10 -17.85
C LEU A 402 16.82 -5.44 -16.78
N LYS A 403 16.55 -6.12 -15.66
CA LYS A 403 15.77 -5.57 -14.53
C LYS A 403 16.23 -4.14 -14.15
N PRO A 404 15.32 -3.20 -13.87
CA PRO A 404 13.93 -3.43 -13.44
C PRO A 404 12.94 -3.79 -14.56
N TYR A 405 13.30 -3.63 -15.83
CA TYR A 405 12.39 -3.87 -16.96
C TYR A 405 12.55 -5.26 -17.56
N ASP A 406 11.49 -5.73 -18.21
CA ASP A 406 11.46 -7.02 -18.90
C ASP A 406 11.72 -6.86 -20.39
N ARG A 407 12.33 -7.89 -20.99
CA ARG A 407 12.82 -7.88 -22.37
C ARG A 407 11.77 -7.44 -23.39
N GLU A 408 10.58 -8.00 -23.31
CA GLU A 408 9.44 -7.69 -24.20
C GLU A 408 9.16 -6.18 -24.29
N THR A 409 9.11 -5.49 -23.13
CA THR A 409 8.88 -4.03 -23.07
C THR A 409 10.06 -3.22 -23.61
N LEU A 410 11.30 -3.70 -23.44
CA LEU A 410 12.49 -3.06 -23.99
C LEU A 410 12.58 -3.24 -25.51
N ASP A 411 12.21 -4.41 -26.02
CA ASP A 411 12.24 -4.75 -27.44
C ASP A 411 11.16 -3.94 -28.20
N SER A 412 9.93 -3.88 -27.68
CA SER A 412 8.87 -3.00 -28.22
C SER A 412 9.29 -1.52 -28.26
N ALA A 413 9.96 -1.03 -27.20
CA ALA A 413 10.50 0.33 -27.18
C ALA A 413 11.63 0.54 -28.20
N ARG A 414 12.50 -0.46 -28.41
CA ARG A 414 13.58 -0.42 -29.40
C ARG A 414 13.02 -0.31 -30.82
N ASP A 415 12.00 -1.09 -31.13
CA ASP A 415 11.38 -1.11 -32.46
C ASP A 415 10.80 0.26 -32.79
N LYS A 416 10.06 0.89 -31.86
CA LYS A 416 9.58 2.28 -31.98
C LYS A 416 10.73 3.26 -32.21
N LEU A 417 11.75 3.25 -31.35
CA LEU A 417 12.92 4.14 -31.47
C LEU A 417 13.65 3.99 -32.80
N SER A 418 13.69 2.78 -33.38
CA SER A 418 14.36 2.54 -34.66
C SER A 418 13.72 3.25 -35.86
N THR A 419 12.43 3.61 -35.74
CA THR A 419 11.67 4.31 -36.79
C THR A 419 11.71 5.84 -36.68
N LEU A 420 12.23 6.38 -35.57
CA LEU A 420 12.15 7.80 -35.23
C LEU A 420 13.47 8.55 -35.47
N ILE A 421 13.36 9.77 -35.98
CA ILE A 421 14.48 10.72 -36.13
C ILE A 421 14.38 11.91 -35.15
N ALA A 422 13.21 12.11 -34.55
CA ALA A 422 12.93 13.15 -33.58
C ALA A 422 11.96 12.61 -32.51
N VAL A 423 11.99 13.22 -31.32
CA VAL A 423 11.15 12.87 -30.17
C VAL A 423 10.51 14.12 -29.52
N GLY A 424 10.17 15.12 -30.35
CA GLY A 424 9.33 16.23 -29.92
C GLY A 424 7.91 15.75 -29.57
N PRO A 425 7.13 16.48 -28.75
CA PRO A 425 5.79 16.04 -28.33
C PRO A 425 4.83 15.71 -29.48
N GLN A 426 5.06 16.29 -30.66
CA GLN A 426 4.29 16.06 -31.90
C GLN A 426 4.77 14.85 -32.73
N ASP A 427 6.00 14.38 -32.51
CA ASP A 427 6.65 13.32 -33.30
C ASP A 427 6.44 11.92 -32.68
N LEU A 428 5.93 11.86 -31.45
CA LEU A 428 5.79 10.63 -30.68
C LEU A 428 4.55 9.83 -31.11
N PRO A 429 4.67 8.55 -31.46
CA PRO A 429 3.50 7.69 -31.67
C PRO A 429 2.67 7.52 -30.38
N PRO A 430 1.34 7.32 -30.50
CA PRO A 430 0.48 7.01 -29.37
C PRO A 430 0.89 5.68 -28.72
N THR A 431 0.59 5.52 -27.43
CA THR A 431 0.90 4.30 -26.68
C THR A 431 -0.09 3.18 -27.04
N ASP A 432 0.45 2.11 -27.62
CA ASP A 432 -0.19 0.84 -27.96
C ASP A 432 0.17 -0.29 -26.95
N GLU A 433 0.88 0.02 -25.87
CA GLU A 433 1.26 -0.96 -24.84
C GLU A 433 -0.02 -1.57 -24.20
N PRO A 434 -0.10 -2.91 -24.08
CA PRO A 434 -1.22 -3.58 -23.44
C PRO A 434 -1.28 -3.22 -21.94
N PRO A 435 -2.48 -3.22 -21.32
CA PRO A 435 -2.58 -2.97 -19.89
C PRO A 435 -1.80 -4.03 -19.09
N PRO A 436 -1.01 -3.63 -18.07
CA PRO A 436 -0.28 -4.59 -17.25
C PRO A 436 -1.24 -5.44 -16.42
N LEU A 437 -1.07 -6.76 -16.49
CA LEU A 437 -1.80 -7.70 -15.64
C LEU A 437 -1.41 -7.46 -14.17
N THR A 438 -2.38 -7.01 -13.39
CA THR A 438 -2.20 -6.64 -11.98
C THR A 438 -3.34 -7.20 -11.14
N PRO A 439 -3.13 -7.45 -9.83
CA PRO A 439 -4.21 -7.89 -8.92
C PRO A 439 -5.38 -6.88 -8.92
N VAL A 440 -6.56 -7.35 -9.34
CA VAL A 440 -7.78 -6.55 -9.36
C VAL A 440 -8.48 -6.68 -8.01
N LEU A 441 -8.66 -5.57 -7.29
CA LEU A 441 -9.44 -5.53 -6.05
C LEU A 441 -10.89 -5.97 -6.31
N ARG A 442 -11.35 -7.07 -5.71
CA ARG A 442 -12.74 -7.55 -5.85
C ARG A 442 -13.62 -6.92 -4.77
N ARG A 443 -14.94 -6.93 -5.00
CA ARG A 443 -15.95 -6.45 -4.03
C ARG A 443 -15.82 -7.14 -2.65
N LYS A 444 -15.57 -8.45 -2.64
CA LYS A 444 -15.35 -9.26 -1.43
C LYS A 444 -14.15 -8.74 -0.63
N ASP A 445 -13.02 -8.51 -1.30
CA ASP A 445 -11.79 -8.03 -0.66
C ASP A 445 -11.99 -6.67 0.03
N LEU A 446 -12.69 -5.72 -0.60
CA LEU A 446 -13.00 -4.42 0.01
C LEU A 446 -13.89 -4.55 1.25
N LEU A 447 -14.88 -5.44 1.23
CA LEU A 447 -15.77 -5.69 2.37
C LEU A 447 -15.05 -6.39 3.52
N ASP A 448 -14.21 -7.38 3.24
CA ASP A 448 -13.39 -8.06 4.26
C ASP A 448 -12.37 -7.10 4.89
N LEU A 449 -11.78 -6.19 4.10
CA LEU A 449 -10.89 -5.13 4.58
C LEU A 449 -11.59 -4.12 5.51
N PHE A 450 -12.93 -4.00 5.46
CA PHE A 450 -13.68 -3.15 6.39
C PHE A 450 -13.49 -3.58 7.86
N ASN A 451 -13.21 -4.86 8.10
CA ASN A 451 -12.76 -5.33 9.40
C ASN A 451 -11.30 -4.93 9.67
N THR A 452 -11.06 -4.24 10.79
CA THR A 452 -9.76 -3.69 11.21
C THR A 452 -9.07 -4.49 12.32
N ASP A 453 -9.68 -5.62 12.73
CA ASP A 453 -9.05 -6.61 13.58
C ASP A 453 -7.83 -7.26 12.88
N PRO A 454 -6.76 -7.60 13.61
CA PRO A 454 -5.67 -8.39 13.06
C PRO A 454 -6.09 -9.86 12.86
N ASP A 455 -5.35 -10.55 12.00
CA ASP A 455 -5.52 -11.98 11.71
C ASP A 455 -5.20 -12.88 12.92
N LEU A 456 -5.35 -14.20 12.74
CA LEU A 456 -5.11 -15.19 13.80
C LEU A 456 -3.64 -15.25 14.25
N SER A 457 -2.70 -14.78 13.43
CA SER A 457 -1.27 -14.63 13.76
C SER A 457 -0.92 -13.26 14.35
N GLY A 458 -1.87 -12.34 14.46
CA GLY A 458 -1.68 -10.99 14.98
C GLY A 458 -1.16 -9.98 13.95
N PHE A 459 -1.11 -10.33 12.66
CA PHE A 459 -0.70 -9.44 11.59
C PHE A 459 -1.91 -8.75 10.93
N ASP A 460 -1.64 -7.62 10.28
CA ASP A 460 -2.64 -6.94 9.46
C ASP A 460 -2.65 -7.51 8.04
N VAL A 461 -3.84 -7.58 7.45
CA VAL A 461 -3.99 -8.03 6.06
C VAL A 461 -3.19 -7.10 5.14
N ASP A 462 -2.24 -7.67 4.41
CA ASP A 462 -1.41 -6.96 3.45
C ASP A 462 -2.26 -6.53 2.24
N VAL A 463 -2.04 -5.30 1.79
CA VAL A 463 -2.70 -4.68 0.63
C VAL A 463 -1.70 -4.14 -0.39
N SER A 464 -0.40 -4.45 -0.23
CA SER A 464 0.66 -3.95 -1.10
C SER A 464 0.48 -4.37 -2.56
N ASP A 465 -0.01 -5.60 -2.81
CA ASP A 465 -0.40 -6.13 -4.12
C ASP A 465 -1.48 -5.29 -4.85
N TYR A 466 -2.29 -4.52 -4.12
CA TYR A 466 -3.30 -3.60 -4.69
C TYR A 466 -2.77 -2.17 -4.88
N ILE A 467 -1.53 -1.88 -4.48
CA ILE A 467 -0.96 -0.51 -4.44
C ILE A 467 0.27 -0.41 -5.34
N ARG A 468 1.00 -1.51 -5.55
CA ARG A 468 2.20 -1.59 -6.38
C ARG A 468 2.22 -2.90 -7.16
N ASP A 469 2.91 -2.89 -8.29
CA ASP A 469 3.28 -4.13 -8.97
C ASP A 469 4.22 -4.95 -8.07
N SER A 470 4.20 -6.27 -8.21
CA SER A 470 4.72 -7.29 -7.27
C SER A 470 6.26 -7.36 -7.12
N ASP A 471 6.96 -6.28 -7.46
CA ASP A 471 8.35 -6.06 -7.08
C ASP A 471 8.45 -5.79 -5.56
N SER A 472 8.91 -6.83 -4.83
CA SER A 472 9.13 -6.83 -3.38
C SER A 472 9.50 -5.45 -2.78
N PRO A 473 8.65 -4.85 -1.93
CA PRO A 473 8.87 -3.48 -1.45
C PRO A 473 10.24 -3.31 -0.79
N GLY A 474 10.95 -2.26 -1.19
CA GLY A 474 12.27 -1.94 -0.65
C GLY A 474 12.26 -1.75 0.87
N LEU A 475 13.41 -2.00 1.50
CA LEU A 475 13.57 -1.77 2.93
C LEU A 475 13.98 -0.32 3.21
N HIS A 476 13.92 0.07 4.46
CA HIS A 476 14.62 1.26 4.96
C HIS A 476 15.75 0.85 5.90
N VAL A 477 16.87 1.56 5.84
CA VAL A 477 17.95 1.49 6.84
C VAL A 477 18.11 2.84 7.53
N PHE A 478 18.57 2.79 8.78
CA PHE A 478 19.02 3.97 9.52
C PHE A 478 20.19 3.61 10.43
N TRP A 479 20.94 4.61 10.90
CA TRP A 479 22.20 4.42 11.62
C TRP A 479 22.16 5.09 12.99
N ARG A 480 22.54 4.33 14.03
CA ARG A 480 22.72 4.84 15.40
C ARG A 480 23.99 4.26 16.02
N ASP A 481 24.52 4.96 17.03
CA ASP A 481 25.63 4.43 17.83
C ASP A 481 25.07 3.48 18.90
N PHE A 482 25.61 2.26 18.98
CA PHE A 482 25.38 1.32 20.09
C PHE A 482 26.57 0.34 20.19
N VAL A 483 26.67 -0.37 21.32
CA VAL A 483 27.82 -1.25 21.63
C VAL A 483 27.39 -2.72 21.61
N GLU A 484 27.92 -3.50 20.67
CA GLU A 484 27.79 -4.95 20.71
C GLU A 484 28.62 -5.56 21.87
N PRO A 485 28.17 -6.64 22.53
CA PRO A 485 27.09 -7.55 22.14
C PRO A 485 25.73 -7.29 22.81
N ASN A 486 25.58 -6.24 23.62
CA ASN A 486 24.37 -6.00 24.42
C ASN A 486 23.14 -5.59 23.59
N GLY A 487 23.29 -5.47 22.27
CA GLY A 487 22.29 -4.94 21.36
C GLY A 487 22.09 -3.42 21.53
N PRO A 488 21.16 -2.84 20.76
CA PRO A 488 20.68 -1.51 21.05
C PRO A 488 19.91 -1.52 22.38
N GLU A 489 20.26 -0.59 23.27
CA GLU A 489 19.42 -0.24 24.43
C GLU A 489 18.00 0.18 23.97
N PRO A 490 17.01 0.35 24.89
CA PRO A 490 15.64 0.73 24.54
C PRO A 490 15.51 2.08 23.77
N GLN A 491 15.76 2.04 22.48
CA GLN A 491 15.81 3.18 21.57
C GLN A 491 14.48 3.30 20.82
N PRO A 492 13.93 4.52 20.64
CA PRO A 492 12.72 4.73 19.85
C PRO A 492 12.95 4.31 18.38
N GLN A 493 11.87 4.04 17.65
CA GLN A 493 11.93 3.81 16.20
C GLN A 493 12.60 4.99 15.46
N ALA A 494 13.06 4.76 14.23
CA ALA A 494 13.69 5.79 13.40
C ALA A 494 12.74 6.94 13.03
N GLY A 495 13.18 8.20 13.11
CA GLY A 495 12.47 9.37 12.57
C GLY A 495 12.72 9.59 11.08
N ARG A 496 11.88 10.39 10.39
CA ARG A 496 11.95 10.60 8.91
C ARG A 496 13.35 10.91 8.39
N LYS A 497 14.07 11.77 9.11
CA LYS A 497 15.37 12.28 8.69
C LYS A 497 16.46 11.18 8.73
N GLU A 498 16.31 10.18 9.59
CA GLU A 498 17.25 9.05 9.75
C GLU A 498 17.16 8.03 8.60
N LEU A 499 15.98 7.88 7.98
CA LEU A 499 15.67 6.81 7.03
C LEU A 499 16.36 6.98 5.66
N CYS A 500 16.93 5.89 5.15
CA CYS A 500 17.43 5.75 3.78
C CYS A 500 16.83 4.49 3.12
N PRO A 501 16.15 4.58 1.96
CA PRO A 501 15.54 3.43 1.32
C PRO A 501 16.57 2.58 0.56
N ILE A 502 16.51 1.25 0.65
CA ILE A 502 17.39 0.29 -0.06
C ILE A 502 16.59 -0.81 -0.76
N SER A 503 17.21 -1.53 -1.70
CA SER A 503 16.62 -2.72 -2.34
C SER A 503 16.83 -3.99 -1.51
N MET A 504 16.02 -5.02 -1.76
CA MET A 504 16.23 -6.38 -1.19
C MET A 504 17.63 -6.93 -1.51
N GLY A 505 18.14 -6.69 -2.73
CA GLY A 505 19.50 -7.08 -3.12
C GLY A 505 20.58 -6.38 -2.28
N GLN A 506 20.41 -5.07 -2.05
CA GLN A 506 21.29 -4.28 -1.18
C GLN A 506 21.23 -4.70 0.30
N ALA A 507 20.06 -5.10 0.80
CA ALA A 507 19.91 -5.63 2.14
C ALA A 507 20.61 -6.99 2.29
N LYS A 508 20.48 -7.88 1.30
CA LYS A 508 21.22 -9.15 1.25
C LYS A 508 22.73 -8.94 1.13
N SER A 509 23.19 -7.86 0.48
CA SER A 509 24.61 -7.50 0.39
C SER A 509 25.18 -6.74 1.60
N LEU A 510 24.41 -6.51 2.68
CA LEU A 510 24.95 -6.00 3.96
C LEU A 510 25.98 -6.96 4.58
N GLY A 511 25.94 -8.25 4.21
CA GLY A 511 27.00 -9.22 4.46
C GLY A 511 27.24 -9.52 5.94
N LYS A 512 28.22 -8.84 6.56
CA LYS A 512 28.59 -9.00 7.97
C LYS A 512 28.01 -7.94 8.91
N ILE A 513 27.37 -6.90 8.37
CA ILE A 513 26.81 -5.79 9.17
C ILE A 513 25.60 -6.31 9.95
N SER A 514 25.59 -6.11 11.27
CA SER A 514 24.46 -6.47 12.14
C SER A 514 23.26 -5.56 11.87
N ALA A 515 22.18 -6.13 11.31
CA ALA A 515 20.90 -5.45 11.15
C ALA A 515 19.94 -5.80 12.30
N TRP A 516 19.15 -4.81 12.74
CA TRP A 516 18.16 -4.98 13.82
C TRP A 516 16.78 -4.50 13.35
N ARG A 517 15.72 -5.27 13.67
CA ARG A 517 14.32 -4.95 13.38
C ARG A 517 13.55 -4.66 14.68
N TRP A 518 12.50 -3.85 14.61
CA TRP A 518 11.59 -3.64 15.74
C TRP A 518 10.57 -4.78 15.85
N ASP A 519 10.26 -5.20 17.07
CA ASP A 519 9.16 -6.10 17.40
C ASP A 519 8.06 -5.31 18.11
N SER A 520 6.89 -5.17 17.48
CA SER A 520 5.76 -4.40 17.98
C SER A 520 5.00 -5.08 19.13
N LEU A 521 5.05 -6.41 19.25
CA LEU A 521 4.40 -7.16 20.32
C LEU A 521 5.27 -7.19 21.57
N ALA A 522 6.59 -7.34 21.40
CA ALA A 522 7.56 -7.33 22.50
C ALA A 522 8.03 -5.92 22.91
N GLY A 523 7.86 -4.91 22.04
CA GLY A 523 8.31 -3.54 22.30
C GLY A 523 9.84 -3.38 22.34
N THR A 524 10.58 -4.22 21.60
CA THR A 524 12.05 -4.28 21.63
C THR A 524 12.67 -4.46 20.25
N TRP A 525 13.96 -4.15 20.12
CA TRP A 525 14.76 -4.42 18.93
C TRP A 525 15.32 -5.85 18.95
N GLN A 526 15.25 -6.56 17.83
CA GLN A 526 15.80 -7.90 17.65
C GLN A 526 16.74 -7.94 16.45
N GLN A 527 17.87 -8.64 16.57
CA GLN A 527 18.78 -8.83 15.45
C GLN A 527 18.09 -9.66 14.35
N THR A 528 18.26 -9.29 13.08
CA THR A 528 17.78 -10.07 11.93
C THR A 528 18.91 -10.36 10.96
N ARG A 529 18.89 -11.57 10.38
CA ARG A 529 19.75 -12.00 9.27
C ARG A 529 18.96 -12.28 7.99
N ASP A 530 17.63 -12.27 8.08
CA ASP A 530 16.70 -12.42 6.97
C ASP A 530 15.90 -11.12 6.84
N PRO A 531 16.44 -10.11 6.13
CA PRO A 531 15.76 -8.85 5.91
C PRO A 531 14.59 -9.05 4.93
N ARG A 532 13.36 -8.75 5.36
CA ARG A 532 12.14 -8.92 4.55
C ARG A 532 11.67 -7.62 3.90
N PRO A 533 10.93 -7.69 2.78
CA PRO A 533 10.37 -6.51 2.12
C PRO A 533 9.62 -5.58 3.09
N GLY A 534 9.70 -4.27 2.88
CA GLY A 534 9.05 -3.25 3.72
C GLY A 534 9.62 -3.03 5.13
N GLN A 535 10.57 -3.85 5.62
CA GLN A 535 11.14 -3.68 6.96
C GLN A 535 11.98 -2.40 7.10
N THR A 536 12.02 -1.85 8.32
CA THR A 536 13.00 -0.83 8.73
C THR A 536 14.07 -1.49 9.58
N LEU A 537 15.34 -1.35 9.17
CA LEU A 537 16.51 -1.95 9.80
C LEU A 537 17.40 -0.89 10.42
N MET A 538 17.80 -1.09 11.68
CA MET A 538 18.86 -0.31 12.31
C MET A 538 20.21 -0.97 12.05
N LEU A 539 21.17 -0.16 11.62
CA LEU A 539 22.59 -0.50 11.45
C LEU A 539 23.42 0.27 12.47
N ASN A 540 24.61 -0.23 12.82
CA ASN A 540 25.53 0.54 13.64
C ASN A 540 26.20 1.64 12.81
N ALA A 541 26.27 2.86 13.35
CA ALA A 541 26.88 4.02 12.70
C ALA A 541 28.35 3.78 12.28
N VAL A 542 29.10 2.96 13.03
CA VAL A 542 30.51 2.65 12.74
C VAL A 542 30.71 1.67 11.58
N ASP A 543 29.68 0.91 11.19
CA ASP A 543 29.78 -0.12 10.15
C ASP A 543 29.74 0.45 8.72
N GLY A 544 29.34 1.72 8.56
CA GLY A 544 29.34 2.42 7.28
C GLY A 544 28.12 2.12 6.41
N ALA A 545 28.38 1.71 5.16
CA ALA A 545 27.40 1.51 4.08
C ALA A 545 26.67 2.78 3.56
N TYR A 546 27.14 3.98 3.89
CA TYR A 546 26.58 5.25 3.39
C TYR A 546 27.66 6.29 3.08
N ASP A 547 27.42 7.11 2.06
CA ASP A 547 28.25 8.24 1.65
C ASP A 547 27.34 9.45 1.30
N PRO A 548 27.59 10.69 1.80
CA PRO A 548 26.71 11.84 1.52
C PRO A 548 26.63 12.31 0.06
N GLN A 549 27.53 11.84 -0.81
CA GLN A 549 27.60 12.17 -2.24
C GLN A 549 27.17 11.01 -3.15
N LEU A 550 27.21 9.76 -2.66
CA LEU A 550 26.77 8.56 -3.39
C LEU A 550 25.50 7.90 -2.81
N GLY A 551 25.07 8.27 -1.61
CA GLY A 551 23.96 7.65 -0.90
C GLY A 551 24.34 6.31 -0.26
N PHE A 552 23.38 5.38 -0.16
CA PHE A 552 23.65 4.03 0.31
C PHE A 552 24.56 3.28 -0.68
N HIS A 553 25.70 2.83 -0.18
CA HIS A 553 26.78 2.22 -0.96
C HIS A 553 27.58 1.30 -0.03
N THR A 554 27.46 -0.02 -0.23
CA THR A 554 27.94 -1.03 0.74
C THR A 554 29.45 -1.02 0.95
N ASP A 555 30.23 -0.57 -0.04
CA ASP A 555 31.69 -0.52 0.07
C ASP A 555 32.18 0.73 0.84
N SER A 556 31.29 1.64 1.24
CA SER A 556 31.62 2.84 2.02
C SER A 556 31.89 2.50 3.49
N LYS A 557 33.15 2.64 3.93
CA LYS A 557 33.60 2.27 5.29
C LYS A 557 33.67 3.43 6.30
N GLY A 558 33.24 4.63 5.91
CA GLY A 558 33.24 5.79 6.80
C GLY A 558 32.11 5.71 7.82
N ARG A 559 32.36 6.12 9.07
CA ARG A 559 31.31 6.23 10.09
C ARG A 559 30.19 7.14 9.59
N VAL A 560 28.96 6.64 9.59
CA VAL A 560 27.78 7.41 9.21
C VAL A 560 27.39 8.29 10.39
N ALA A 561 27.28 9.61 10.18
CA ALA A 561 26.80 10.51 11.23
C ALA A 561 25.33 10.19 11.54
N PRO A 562 24.98 9.79 12.78
CA PRO A 562 23.58 9.64 13.19
C PRO A 562 22.86 10.98 13.14
N ILE A 563 21.53 10.93 13.02
CA ILE A 563 20.68 12.12 13.06
C ILE A 563 19.90 12.07 14.38
N PRO A 564 19.79 13.19 15.13
CA PRO A 564 19.15 13.20 16.45
C PRO A 564 17.74 12.60 16.45
N GLU A 565 17.41 11.88 17.52
CA GLU A 565 16.12 11.19 17.66
C GLU A 565 14.93 12.17 17.63
N ALA A 566 13.83 11.75 17.02
CA ALA A 566 12.54 12.40 17.21
C ALA A 566 11.97 12.03 18.59
N ASP A 567 11.44 13.03 19.29
CA ASP A 567 11.05 12.92 20.71
C ASP A 567 10.05 11.77 20.98
N ARG A 568 10.33 10.96 22.02
CA ARG A 568 9.51 9.79 22.43
C ARG A 568 8.05 10.18 22.64
N GLN A 569 7.77 11.42 23.05
CA GLN A 569 6.43 11.91 23.37
C GLN A 569 5.44 11.94 22.19
N GLN A 570 5.88 11.91 20.93
CA GLN A 570 4.94 11.94 19.80
C GLN A 570 4.32 10.57 19.48
N ARG A 571 5.04 9.46 19.70
CA ARG A 571 4.61 8.13 19.23
C ARG A 571 3.74 7.34 20.20
N GLN A 572 3.84 7.61 21.50
CA GLN A 572 2.97 6.97 22.51
C GLN A 572 1.53 7.51 22.49
N ARG A 573 1.23 8.56 21.72
CA ARG A 573 -0.08 9.26 21.67
C ARG A 573 -1.22 8.44 21.05
N PHE A 574 -0.93 7.32 20.41
CA PHE A 574 -1.90 6.54 19.63
C PHE A 574 -2.58 5.38 20.37
N ASP A 575 -2.02 4.94 21.51
CA ASP A 575 -2.49 3.74 22.24
C ASP A 575 -3.09 4.08 23.62
N ALA A 576 -2.84 5.30 24.12
CA ALA A 576 -3.41 5.83 25.34
C ALA A 576 -4.63 6.71 25.04
N ASP A 577 -5.68 6.59 25.86
CA ASP A 577 -6.84 7.47 25.83
C ASP A 577 -6.51 8.84 26.47
N TRP A 578 -5.64 9.59 25.79
CA TRP A 578 -5.14 10.88 26.27
C TRP A 578 -6.23 11.96 26.34
N ARG A 579 -7.37 11.76 25.67
CA ARG A 579 -8.53 12.66 25.72
C ARG A 579 -9.32 12.55 27.03
N SER A 580 -9.20 11.43 27.74
CA SER A 580 -9.75 11.29 29.10
C SER A 580 -8.95 12.07 30.16
N GLU A 581 -7.71 12.49 29.87
CA GLU A 581 -6.97 13.42 30.73
C GLU A 581 -7.45 14.86 30.50
N SER A 582 -7.81 15.56 31.57
CA SER A 582 -8.15 16.97 31.53
C SER A 582 -7.66 17.68 32.80
N PRO A 583 -7.12 18.91 32.73
CA PRO A 583 -6.76 19.68 33.91
C PRO A 583 -7.98 20.12 34.74
N ARG A 584 -9.20 19.90 34.25
CA ARG A 584 -10.46 20.20 34.95
C ARG A 584 -11.41 18.99 34.87
N PRO A 585 -12.15 18.65 35.95
CA PRO A 585 -13.16 17.61 35.91
C PRO A 585 -14.32 18.01 34.99
N VAL A 586 -14.83 17.06 34.21
CA VAL A 586 -16.00 17.25 33.33
C VAL A 586 -17.07 16.25 33.72
N LEU A 587 -18.28 16.74 34.02
CA LEU A 587 -19.44 15.91 34.35
C LEU A 587 -19.86 15.06 33.15
N LEU A 588 -20.19 13.79 33.38
CA LEU A 588 -20.58 12.85 32.33
C LEU A 588 -21.79 13.36 31.54
N THR A 589 -22.85 13.78 32.23
CA THR A 589 -24.09 14.28 31.61
C THR A 589 -23.88 15.53 30.75
N ALA A 590 -22.96 16.42 31.17
CA ALA A 590 -22.59 17.61 30.39
C ALA A 590 -21.82 17.24 29.12
N HIS A 591 -20.88 16.29 29.21
CA HIS A 591 -20.13 15.79 28.06
C HIS A 591 -21.05 15.11 27.03
N LEU A 592 -21.98 14.25 27.47
CA LEU A 592 -22.95 13.59 26.58
C LEU A 592 -23.83 14.61 25.83
N ALA A 593 -24.31 15.65 26.50
CA ALA A 593 -25.07 16.74 25.88
C ALA A 593 -24.21 17.54 24.88
N HIS A 594 -22.95 17.79 25.22
CA HIS A 594 -22.01 18.53 24.38
C HIS A 594 -21.65 17.76 23.10
N VAL A 595 -21.36 16.46 23.18
CA VAL A 595 -21.13 15.61 22.01
C VAL A 595 -22.37 15.53 21.13
N ALA A 596 -23.56 15.39 21.72
CA ALA A 596 -24.83 15.41 20.97
C ALA A 596 -25.06 16.75 20.26
N LYS A 597 -24.62 17.89 20.83
CA LYS A 597 -24.65 19.20 20.17
C LYS A 597 -23.64 19.27 19.02
N GLN A 598 -22.37 18.96 19.27
CA GLN A 598 -21.31 18.96 18.25
C GLN A 598 -21.66 18.05 17.07
N ALA A 599 -22.32 16.91 17.33
CA ALA A 599 -22.80 15.99 16.31
C ALA A 599 -23.87 16.63 15.40
N ARG A 600 -24.83 17.39 15.96
CA ARG A 600 -25.83 18.14 15.18
C ARG A 600 -25.17 19.26 14.37
N ASP A 601 -24.38 20.11 15.03
CA ASP A 601 -23.70 21.24 14.40
C ASP A 601 -22.81 20.78 13.23
N LEU A 602 -22.10 19.65 13.39
CA LEU A 602 -21.29 19.03 12.34
C LEU A 602 -22.15 18.48 11.20
N CYS A 603 -23.26 17.79 11.49
CA CYS A 603 -24.19 17.30 10.47
C CYS A 603 -24.79 18.44 9.64
N ASP A 604 -25.19 19.54 10.28
CA ASP A 604 -25.70 20.72 9.60
C ASP A 604 -24.63 21.37 8.70
N ALA A 605 -23.39 21.52 9.19
CA ALA A 605 -22.30 22.14 8.44
C ALA A 605 -21.84 21.34 7.20
N ILE A 606 -21.80 20.01 7.29
CA ILE A 606 -21.53 19.15 6.12
C ILE A 606 -22.77 18.97 5.23
N GLY A 607 -23.96 19.16 5.79
CA GLY A 607 -25.27 18.93 5.18
C GLY A 607 -25.69 17.46 5.15
N GLU A 608 -25.39 16.69 6.20
CA GLU A 608 -25.96 15.37 6.45
C GLU A 608 -27.30 15.56 7.17
N THR A 609 -28.40 15.15 6.56
CA THR A 609 -29.76 15.39 7.09
C THR A 609 -30.55 14.11 7.34
N GLU A 610 -30.18 13.01 6.68
CA GLU A 610 -30.89 11.74 6.74
C GLU A 610 -30.61 11.03 8.07
N HIS A 611 -29.33 10.95 8.45
CA HIS A 611 -28.90 10.24 9.66
C HIS A 611 -28.58 11.19 10.84
N ALA A 612 -28.73 12.50 10.70
CA ALA A 612 -28.39 13.48 11.73
C ALA A 612 -29.05 13.22 13.11
N PRO A 613 -30.35 12.82 13.20
CA PRO A 613 -30.94 12.46 14.49
C PRO A 613 -30.29 11.24 15.13
N LEU A 614 -29.91 10.24 14.33
CA LEU A 614 -29.28 9.00 14.78
C LEU A 614 -27.83 9.24 15.22
N ILE A 615 -27.07 10.03 14.48
CA ILE A 615 -25.71 10.47 14.83
C ILE A 615 -25.72 11.26 16.14
N ALA A 616 -26.65 12.20 16.29
CA ALA A 616 -26.80 12.98 17.51
C ALA A 616 -27.21 12.12 18.72
N ARG A 617 -28.09 11.13 18.52
CA ARG A 617 -28.51 10.20 19.58
C ARG A 617 -27.40 9.22 19.95
N ALA A 618 -26.65 8.69 18.98
CA ALA A 618 -25.44 7.92 19.23
C ALA A 618 -24.41 8.74 20.03
N GLY A 619 -24.18 10.01 19.66
CA GLY A 619 -23.33 10.93 20.42
C GLY A 619 -23.80 11.17 21.86
N ARG A 620 -25.11 11.20 22.11
CA ARG A 620 -25.68 11.28 23.47
C ARG A 620 -25.47 10.01 24.30
N TRP A 621 -25.41 8.83 23.67
CA TRP A 621 -25.28 7.55 24.36
C TRP A 621 -23.84 7.00 24.40
N HIS A 622 -22.92 7.50 23.56
CA HIS A 622 -21.62 6.86 23.28
C HIS A 622 -20.80 6.54 24.54
N ASP A 623 -20.82 7.44 25.51
CA ASP A 623 -19.97 7.42 26.71
C ASP A 623 -20.68 6.98 27.98
N LEU A 624 -21.95 6.58 27.90
CA LEU A 624 -22.77 6.21 29.06
C LEU A 624 -22.12 5.13 29.95
N GLY A 625 -21.38 4.20 29.35
CA GLY A 625 -20.57 3.19 30.03
C GLY A 625 -19.49 3.73 30.98
N LYS A 626 -19.16 5.02 30.93
CA LYS A 626 -18.31 5.70 31.92
C LYS A 626 -18.97 5.80 33.31
N ALA A 627 -20.29 5.62 33.39
CA ALA A 627 -21.03 5.47 34.65
C ALA A 627 -20.70 4.16 35.40
N HIS A 628 -20.06 3.18 34.75
CA HIS A 628 -19.69 1.91 35.38
C HIS A 628 -18.58 2.11 36.44
N ASP A 629 -18.75 1.50 37.61
CA ASP A 629 -17.82 1.42 38.75
C ASP A 629 -16.31 1.35 38.41
N VAL A 630 -15.90 0.63 37.36
CA VAL A 630 -14.46 0.50 37.01
C VAL A 630 -13.91 1.80 36.43
N PHE A 631 -14.70 2.51 35.64
CA PHE A 631 -14.33 3.80 35.09
C PHE A 631 -14.43 4.88 36.18
N ALA A 632 -15.54 4.91 36.92
CA ALA A 632 -15.73 5.80 38.07
C ALA A 632 -14.58 5.65 39.12
N ALA A 633 -14.23 4.43 39.54
CA ALA A 633 -13.12 4.22 40.47
C ALA A 633 -11.74 4.65 39.93
N THR A 634 -11.62 4.91 38.62
CA THR A 634 -10.41 5.49 38.00
C THR A 634 -10.47 7.01 37.99
N MET A 635 -11.62 7.59 37.61
CA MET A 635 -11.82 9.04 37.57
C MET A 635 -11.78 9.71 38.94
N HIS A 636 -12.10 8.98 40.01
CA HIS A 636 -12.08 9.47 41.40
C HIS A 636 -10.86 8.95 42.19
N SER A 637 -9.76 8.60 41.52
CA SER A 637 -8.57 8.04 42.19
C SER A 637 -7.63 9.09 42.82
N CYS A 638 -8.05 10.35 42.89
CA CYS A 638 -7.33 11.46 43.50
C CYS A 638 -8.32 12.35 44.27
N GLU A 639 -7.86 13.00 45.34
CA GLU A 639 -8.74 13.72 46.31
C GLU A 639 -9.45 14.95 45.72
N GLU A 640 -9.03 15.39 44.53
CA GLU A 640 -9.51 16.61 43.84
C GLU A 640 -10.73 16.36 42.94
N ALA A 641 -11.18 15.11 42.79
CA ALA A 641 -12.32 14.74 41.96
C ALA A 641 -13.67 15.04 42.67
N PRO A 642 -14.65 15.68 41.98
CA PRO A 642 -16.04 15.80 42.46
C PRO A 642 -16.69 14.45 42.81
N THR A 643 -17.84 14.47 43.49
CA THR A 643 -18.58 13.24 43.82
C THR A 643 -19.46 12.69 42.70
N ASP A 644 -19.84 13.53 41.75
CA ASP A 644 -20.68 13.21 40.60
C ASP A 644 -19.94 12.38 39.54
N LEU A 645 -20.67 11.66 38.68
CA LEU A 645 -20.06 10.88 37.60
C LEU A 645 -19.33 11.77 36.59
N LEU A 646 -18.07 11.44 36.31
CA LEU A 646 -17.17 12.22 35.45
C LEU A 646 -16.90 11.54 34.11
N ALA A 647 -16.94 12.31 33.02
CA ALA A 647 -16.39 11.91 31.73
C ALA A 647 -14.86 12.01 31.68
N LYS A 648 -14.29 12.97 32.43
CA LYS A 648 -12.86 13.32 32.50
C LYS A 648 -12.49 13.87 33.87
N SER A 649 -11.24 13.66 34.30
CA SER A 649 -10.72 14.20 35.56
C SER A 649 -9.19 14.43 35.49
N PRO A 650 -8.60 15.17 36.44
CA PRO A 650 -7.14 15.32 36.53
C PRO A 650 -6.43 14.07 37.06
N CYS A 651 -7.16 13.04 37.51
CA CYS A 651 -6.57 11.85 38.12
C CYS A 651 -5.86 10.96 37.07
N ARG A 652 -4.55 10.78 37.20
CA ARG A 652 -3.77 9.87 36.35
C ARG A 652 -3.66 8.48 36.97
N ASN A 653 -4.52 7.55 36.54
CA ASN A 653 -4.46 6.16 36.99
C ASN A 653 -4.95 5.18 35.90
N ARG A 654 -4.63 3.90 36.06
CA ARG A 654 -5.08 2.82 35.16
C ARG A 654 -6.29 2.10 35.75
N HIS A 655 -7.23 1.70 34.90
CA HIS A 655 -8.36 0.86 35.30
C HIS A 655 -7.90 -0.42 36.02
N LYS A 656 -8.55 -0.76 37.14
CA LYS A 656 -8.27 -2.00 37.89
C LYS A 656 -8.53 -3.27 37.07
N ARG A 657 -9.50 -3.23 36.15
CA ARG A 657 -9.64 -4.22 35.07
C ARG A 657 -8.91 -3.68 33.83
N PRO A 658 -7.78 -4.29 33.41
CA PRO A 658 -7.14 -3.93 32.15
C PRO A 658 -8.10 -4.11 30.98
N GLN A 659 -7.86 -3.39 29.88
CA GLN A 659 -8.62 -3.49 28.64
C GLN A 659 -10.11 -3.09 28.71
N PHE A 660 -10.64 -2.66 29.87
CA PHE A 660 -12.00 -2.12 30.03
C PHE A 660 -12.38 -1.10 28.94
N ARG A 661 -13.59 -1.24 28.40
CA ARG A 661 -14.17 -0.43 27.32
C ARG A 661 -15.55 0.08 27.70
N HIS A 662 -15.66 1.40 27.91
CA HIS A 662 -16.94 2.05 28.19
C HIS A 662 -17.85 2.03 26.96
N GLU A 663 -17.29 2.10 25.75
CA GLU A 663 -18.03 2.04 24.49
C GLU A 663 -18.90 0.78 24.36
N LEU A 664 -18.40 -0.36 24.88
CA LEU A 664 -19.13 -1.63 24.89
C LEU A 664 -20.25 -1.62 25.92
N ALA A 665 -20.00 -1.10 27.13
CA ALA A 665 -21.03 -0.98 28.15
C ALA A 665 -22.18 -0.06 27.71
N SER A 666 -21.86 1.06 27.03
CA SER A 666 -22.84 1.95 26.40
C SER A 666 -23.71 1.22 25.37
N ALA A 667 -23.09 0.47 24.44
CA ALA A 667 -23.81 -0.24 23.38
C ALA A 667 -24.72 -1.35 23.93
N LEU A 668 -24.25 -2.09 24.94
CA LEU A 668 -25.04 -3.13 25.60
C LEU A 668 -26.23 -2.55 26.38
N ALA A 669 -26.06 -1.41 27.06
CA ALA A 669 -27.17 -0.73 27.74
C ALA A 669 -28.20 -0.16 26.75
N TRP A 670 -27.73 0.45 25.66
CA TRP A 670 -28.60 0.91 24.56
C TRP A 670 -29.46 -0.23 24.01
N LEU A 671 -28.84 -1.34 23.59
CA LEU A 671 -29.55 -2.52 23.08
C LEU A 671 -30.51 -3.08 24.14
N LYS A 672 -30.08 -3.19 25.40
CA LYS A 672 -30.92 -3.73 26.47
C LYS A 672 -32.23 -2.96 26.68
N GLN A 673 -32.23 -1.67 26.37
CA GLN A 673 -33.38 -0.77 26.54
C GLN A 673 -34.22 -0.56 25.26
N HIS A 674 -33.64 -0.72 24.06
CA HIS A 674 -34.27 -0.37 22.79
C HIS A 674 -34.48 -1.55 21.82
N ASP A 675 -33.77 -2.67 21.98
CA ASP A 675 -33.93 -3.88 21.16
C ASP A 675 -35.16 -4.68 21.63
N ASP A 676 -36.37 -4.17 21.34
CA ASP A 676 -37.64 -4.85 21.59
C ASP A 676 -37.99 -5.80 20.42
N PRO A 677 -37.95 -7.14 20.59
CA PRO A 677 -38.31 -8.07 19.52
C PRO A 677 -39.79 -8.02 19.11
N ALA A 678 -40.66 -7.41 19.92
CA ALA A 678 -42.06 -7.19 19.56
C ALA A 678 -42.26 -5.95 18.66
N HIS A 679 -41.36 -4.98 18.74
CA HIS A 679 -41.41 -3.72 17.97
C HIS A 679 -40.00 -3.34 17.47
N PRO A 680 -39.40 -4.13 16.56
CA PRO A 680 -38.03 -3.92 16.12
C PRO A 680 -37.88 -2.58 15.38
N ASP A 681 -37.09 -1.68 15.96
CA ASP A 681 -36.66 -0.42 15.35
C ASP A 681 -35.43 -0.68 14.45
N PRO A 682 -35.51 -0.42 13.12
CA PRO A 682 -34.41 -0.69 12.19
C PRO A 682 -33.14 0.12 12.49
N ASP A 683 -33.24 1.24 13.20
CA ASP A 683 -32.13 2.15 13.52
C ASP A 683 -31.41 1.76 14.83
N THR A 684 -32.00 0.87 15.64
CA THR A 684 -31.44 0.45 16.94
C THR A 684 -30.07 -0.22 16.79
N ASP A 685 -29.90 -1.09 15.78
CA ASP A 685 -28.61 -1.72 15.47
C ASP A 685 -27.56 -0.67 15.04
N LEU A 686 -27.95 0.33 14.25
CA LEU A 686 -27.05 1.37 13.75
C LEU A 686 -26.55 2.26 14.90
N ILE A 687 -27.45 2.73 15.78
CA ILE A 687 -27.04 3.51 16.96
C ILE A 687 -26.12 2.67 17.86
N ALA A 688 -26.43 1.37 18.09
CA ALA A 688 -25.58 0.48 18.85
C ALA A 688 -24.17 0.35 18.25
N TYR A 689 -24.06 0.18 16.92
CA TYR A 689 -22.80 0.13 16.20
C TYR A 689 -22.01 1.44 16.33
N LEU A 690 -22.65 2.58 16.11
CA LEU A 690 -22.01 3.91 16.21
C LEU A 690 -21.49 4.18 17.63
N VAL A 691 -22.26 3.80 18.65
CA VAL A 691 -21.88 3.86 20.07
C VAL A 691 -20.68 2.96 20.36
N ALA A 692 -20.66 1.71 19.90
CA ALA A 692 -19.53 0.79 20.12
C ALA A 692 -18.25 1.19 19.35
N ALA A 693 -18.41 1.73 18.14
CA ALA A 693 -17.32 2.00 17.20
C ALA A 693 -16.56 3.30 17.47
N HIS A 694 -16.98 4.15 18.43
CA HIS A 694 -16.42 5.50 18.54
C HIS A 694 -14.91 5.55 18.91
N HIS A 695 -14.39 4.56 19.61
CA HIS A 695 -12.94 4.39 19.82
C HIS A 695 -12.25 3.53 18.75
N GLY A 696 -13.00 2.94 17.82
CA GLY A 696 -12.53 2.01 16.80
C GLY A 696 -12.13 0.62 17.33
N LYS A 697 -12.37 0.32 18.60
CA LYS A 697 -11.89 -0.88 19.32
C LYS A 697 -12.89 -2.05 19.32
N VAL A 698 -14.17 -1.75 19.12
CA VAL A 698 -15.26 -2.71 18.88
C VAL A 698 -15.96 -2.27 17.61
N ARG A 699 -15.87 -3.05 16.53
CA ARG A 699 -16.47 -2.75 15.21
C ARG A 699 -17.17 -3.99 14.67
N MET A 700 -16.53 -4.77 13.81
CA MET A 700 -17.14 -5.97 13.21
C MET A 700 -17.17 -7.19 14.14
N SER A 701 -16.28 -7.28 15.13
CA SER A 701 -16.21 -8.42 16.05
C SER A 701 -16.27 -8.02 17.53
N LEU A 702 -16.91 -8.87 18.32
CA LEU A 702 -16.94 -8.78 19.78
C LEU A 702 -16.32 -10.05 20.39
N ARG A 703 -15.04 -9.96 20.76
CA ARG A 703 -14.24 -11.06 21.32
C ARG A 703 -13.35 -10.58 22.45
N ALA A 704 -13.03 -11.48 23.37
CA ALA A 704 -11.97 -11.28 24.37
C ALA A 704 -10.60 -11.19 23.70
N MET A 705 -9.66 -10.46 24.31
CA MET A 705 -8.28 -10.42 23.81
C MET A 705 -7.48 -11.65 24.28
N PRO A 706 -6.48 -12.14 23.52
CA PRO A 706 -5.64 -13.28 23.93
C PRO A 706 -4.88 -13.09 25.26
N THR A 707 -4.69 -11.83 25.68
CA THR A 707 -4.04 -11.43 26.94
C THR A 707 -5.03 -10.98 28.01
N GLU A 708 -6.33 -11.09 27.76
CA GLU A 708 -7.39 -10.69 28.68
C GLU A 708 -7.50 -11.69 29.85
N LYS A 709 -7.73 -11.19 31.07
CA LYS A 709 -7.95 -12.07 32.23
C LYS A 709 -9.39 -12.57 32.20
N PRO A 710 -9.63 -13.90 32.31
CA PRO A 710 -10.98 -14.44 32.35
C PRO A 710 -11.75 -13.93 33.57
N ALA A 711 -13.06 -13.79 33.42
CA ALA A 711 -13.94 -13.42 34.53
C ALA A 711 -13.92 -14.49 35.63
N PRO A 712 -14.12 -14.08 36.90
CA PRO A 712 -14.40 -15.01 37.98
C PRO A 712 -15.56 -15.96 37.64
N ASN A 713 -15.51 -17.17 38.18
CA ASN A 713 -16.56 -18.19 38.05
C ASN A 713 -16.86 -18.67 36.61
N GLY A 714 -16.03 -18.33 35.62
CA GLY A 714 -16.23 -18.77 34.22
C GLY A 714 -17.34 -18.02 33.48
N ALA A 715 -17.74 -16.85 33.97
CA ALA A 715 -18.68 -15.95 33.27
C ALA A 715 -18.11 -15.51 31.91
N ARG A 716 -18.99 -15.13 30.95
CA ARG A 716 -18.51 -14.55 29.68
C ARG A 716 -17.79 -13.23 29.95
N PHE A 717 -16.78 -12.93 29.13
CA PHE A 717 -16.01 -11.69 29.25
C PHE A 717 -15.50 -11.25 27.87
N ALA A 718 -15.46 -9.94 27.65
CA ALA A 718 -14.75 -9.34 26.53
C ALA A 718 -14.45 -7.88 26.81
N ARG A 719 -13.27 -7.41 26.38
CA ARG A 719 -12.88 -6.00 26.42
C ARG A 719 -13.04 -5.39 27.82
N GLY A 720 -12.73 -6.18 28.85
CA GLY A 720 -12.81 -5.85 30.28
C GLY A 720 -14.22 -5.73 30.87
N ILE A 721 -15.28 -6.02 30.10
CA ILE A 721 -16.66 -6.21 30.58
C ILE A 721 -16.86 -7.69 30.92
N TRP A 722 -17.58 -7.97 32.00
CA TRP A 722 -17.97 -9.31 32.45
C TRP A 722 -19.50 -9.46 32.40
N GLU A 723 -19.98 -10.65 32.06
CA GLU A 723 -21.40 -11.01 32.13
C GLU A 723 -21.92 -10.81 33.57
N GLY A 724 -22.98 -10.01 33.73
CA GLY A 724 -23.52 -9.66 35.04
C GLY A 724 -23.01 -8.33 35.62
N ASP A 725 -22.07 -7.64 34.96
CA ASP A 725 -21.67 -6.27 35.32
C ASP A 725 -22.90 -5.35 35.39
N GLN A 726 -22.90 -4.41 36.34
CA GLN A 726 -24.01 -3.48 36.54
C GLN A 726 -23.66 -2.11 35.96
N LEU A 727 -24.59 -1.52 35.20
CA LEU A 727 -24.56 -0.12 34.84
C LEU A 727 -25.69 0.60 35.61
N PRO A 728 -25.39 1.66 36.38
CA PRO A 728 -26.41 2.36 37.16
C PRO A 728 -27.34 3.17 36.26
N ALA A 729 -28.54 3.47 36.77
CA ALA A 729 -29.46 4.38 36.09
C ALA A 729 -28.88 5.80 36.01
N LEU A 730 -29.18 6.52 34.93
CA LEU A 730 -28.71 7.90 34.71
C LEU A 730 -29.72 8.72 33.90
N ASP A 731 -29.99 9.94 34.36
CA ASP A 731 -30.70 10.98 33.62
C ASP A 731 -29.70 11.89 32.88
N PHE A 732 -29.87 12.11 31.57
CA PHE A 732 -28.95 12.91 30.75
C PHE A 732 -29.61 13.50 29.50
N ASP A 733 -29.38 14.80 29.23
CA ASP A 733 -29.82 15.52 28.01
C ASP A 733 -31.26 15.20 27.51
N GLY A 734 -32.21 15.07 28.44
CA GLY A 734 -33.61 14.77 28.13
C GLY A 734 -33.94 13.30 27.86
N GLU A 735 -32.98 12.38 27.98
CA GLU A 735 -33.18 10.93 27.97
C GLU A 735 -32.87 10.32 29.36
N HIS A 736 -33.33 9.07 29.55
CA HIS A 736 -33.11 8.27 30.75
C HIS A 736 -32.54 6.91 30.36
N CYS A 737 -31.54 6.43 31.11
CA CYS A 737 -31.13 5.03 31.09
C CYS A 737 -31.55 4.37 32.40
N ASP A 738 -32.27 3.25 32.32
CA ASP A 738 -32.56 2.40 33.46
C ASP A 738 -31.27 1.75 34.03
N ALA A 739 -31.35 1.19 35.23
CA ALA A 739 -30.25 0.37 35.77
C ALA A 739 -30.23 -1.01 35.07
N HIS A 740 -29.13 -1.33 34.38
CA HIS A 740 -29.03 -2.53 33.55
C HIS A 740 -27.97 -3.52 34.05
N THR A 741 -28.35 -4.80 34.07
CA THR A 741 -27.37 -5.91 34.12
C THR A 741 -26.85 -6.16 32.70
N LEU A 742 -25.58 -5.90 32.46
CA LEU A 742 -24.92 -6.10 31.17
C LEU A 742 -24.76 -7.60 30.88
N SER A 743 -25.12 -8.02 29.67
CA SER A 743 -25.02 -9.41 29.21
C SER A 743 -24.24 -9.48 27.91
N LEU A 744 -23.33 -10.45 27.80
CA LEU A 744 -22.41 -10.64 26.68
C LEU A 744 -22.84 -11.80 25.77
N ALA A 745 -24.12 -12.21 25.82
CA ALA A 745 -24.67 -13.25 24.95
C ALA A 745 -24.50 -12.95 23.45
N LEU A 746 -24.46 -11.67 23.06
CA LEU A 746 -24.21 -11.21 21.69
C LEU A 746 -22.82 -11.57 21.13
N MET A 747 -21.90 -12.07 21.96
CA MET A 747 -20.62 -12.66 21.53
C MET A 747 -20.76 -14.04 20.86
N GLU A 748 -21.86 -14.75 21.14
CA GLU A 748 -22.07 -16.11 20.64
C GLU A 748 -22.40 -16.08 19.14
N ILE A 749 -21.92 -17.07 18.39
CA ILE A 749 -22.16 -17.14 16.94
C ILE A 749 -23.58 -17.65 16.69
N GLY A 750 -24.34 -16.92 15.87
CA GLY A 750 -25.73 -17.23 15.53
C GLY A 750 -26.74 -16.40 16.33
N ASP A 751 -27.92 -16.96 16.55
CA ASP A 751 -28.94 -16.37 17.43
C ASP A 751 -28.81 -16.95 18.84
N GLY A 752 -28.48 -16.08 19.79
CA GLY A 752 -28.33 -16.42 21.21
C GLY A 752 -29.50 -15.93 22.08
N PRO A 753 -29.36 -15.97 23.40
CA PRO A 753 -30.35 -15.44 24.36
C PRO A 753 -30.73 -13.96 24.21
N GLN A 754 -29.96 -13.17 23.45
CA GLN A 754 -30.25 -11.77 23.08
C GLN A 754 -30.55 -11.62 21.57
N GLY A 755 -31.03 -12.69 20.92
CA GLY A 755 -31.22 -12.74 19.47
C GLY A 755 -29.87 -12.72 18.74
N ARG A 756 -29.84 -12.00 17.61
CA ARG A 756 -28.73 -11.98 16.65
C ARG A 756 -27.40 -11.56 17.28
N SER A 757 -26.34 -12.30 16.98
CA SER A 757 -24.96 -11.96 17.38
C SER A 757 -24.53 -10.56 16.93
N TRP A 758 -23.55 -9.99 17.63
CA TRP A 758 -22.94 -8.71 17.27
C TRP A 758 -22.41 -8.70 15.83
N ALA A 759 -21.74 -9.78 15.41
CA ALA A 759 -21.21 -9.90 14.06
C ALA A 759 -22.34 -9.95 13.01
N ALA A 760 -23.46 -10.63 13.30
CA ALA A 760 -24.59 -10.69 12.39
C ALA A 760 -25.32 -9.34 12.25
N ARG A 761 -25.36 -8.52 13.31
CA ARG A 761 -25.89 -7.14 13.26
C ARG A 761 -24.94 -6.22 12.48
N ALA A 762 -23.64 -6.27 12.77
CA ALA A 762 -22.64 -5.43 12.11
C ALA A 762 -22.48 -5.73 10.60
N LEU A 763 -22.54 -7.00 10.18
CA LEU A 763 -22.50 -7.38 8.77
C LEU A 763 -23.72 -6.91 7.98
N ASP A 764 -24.92 -7.00 8.58
CA ASP A 764 -26.17 -6.52 7.98
C ASP A 764 -26.17 -4.99 7.82
N LEU A 765 -25.62 -4.24 8.80
CA LEU A 765 -25.38 -2.80 8.61
C LEU A 765 -24.39 -2.50 7.46
N LEU A 766 -23.33 -3.31 7.33
CA LEU A 766 -22.35 -3.17 6.25
C LEU A 766 -22.97 -3.49 4.88
N ASP A 767 -23.88 -4.47 4.79
CA ASP A 767 -24.61 -4.81 3.57
C ASP A 767 -25.64 -3.73 3.20
N ARG A 768 -26.40 -3.20 4.16
CA ARG A 768 -27.41 -2.15 3.95
C ARG A 768 -26.81 -0.81 3.54
N HIS A 769 -25.82 -0.33 4.31
CA HIS A 769 -25.24 1.00 4.11
C HIS A 769 -24.02 0.98 3.18
N GLY A 770 -23.38 -0.16 2.98
CA GLY A 770 -22.09 -0.24 2.31
C GLY A 770 -20.94 0.34 3.15
N PRO A 771 -19.68 0.07 2.77
CA PRO A 771 -18.52 0.48 3.57
C PRO A 771 -18.36 2.00 3.65
N PHE A 772 -18.68 2.74 2.57
CA PHE A 772 -18.42 4.18 2.51
C PHE A 772 -19.39 5.00 3.36
N ARG A 773 -20.70 4.68 3.36
CA ARG A 773 -21.69 5.31 4.25
C ARG A 773 -21.48 4.88 5.70
N LEU A 774 -21.28 3.59 5.99
CA LEU A 774 -21.15 3.14 7.38
C LEU A 774 -19.92 3.76 8.07
N ALA A 775 -18.77 3.81 7.39
CA ALA A 775 -17.59 4.52 7.92
C ALA A 775 -17.80 6.03 8.03
N TRP A 776 -18.57 6.66 7.13
CA TRP A 776 -18.93 8.08 7.23
C TRP A 776 -19.71 8.36 8.51
N LEU A 777 -20.79 7.62 8.75
CA LEU A 777 -21.60 7.76 9.96
C LEU A 777 -20.77 7.51 11.24
N GLU A 778 -19.93 6.47 11.24
CA GLU A 778 -18.96 6.19 12.32
C GLU A 778 -18.06 7.40 12.58
N SER A 779 -17.53 8.02 11.52
CA SER A 779 -16.57 9.11 11.62
C SER A 779 -17.18 10.40 12.18
N LEU A 780 -18.45 10.70 11.88
CA LEU A 780 -19.11 11.91 12.35
C LEU A 780 -19.33 11.92 13.87
N VAL A 781 -19.78 10.79 14.45
CA VAL A 781 -19.89 10.63 15.91
C VAL A 781 -18.51 10.82 16.58
N ARG A 782 -17.46 10.28 15.96
CA ARG A 782 -16.09 10.34 16.47
C ARG A 782 -15.54 11.76 16.45
N ILE A 783 -15.66 12.46 15.33
CA ILE A 783 -15.22 13.86 15.20
C ILE A 783 -16.00 14.77 16.17
N ALA A 784 -17.29 14.51 16.40
CA ALA A 784 -18.09 15.24 17.38
C ALA A 784 -17.59 15.08 18.82
N ASP A 785 -17.24 13.86 19.27
CA ASP A 785 -16.54 13.65 20.54
C ASP A 785 -15.22 14.44 20.57
N TRP A 786 -14.39 14.31 19.53
CA TRP A 786 -13.07 14.92 19.52
C TRP A 786 -13.14 16.46 19.67
N ARG A 787 -14.13 17.10 19.04
CA ARG A 787 -14.42 18.53 19.17
C ARG A 787 -14.92 18.91 20.55
N ALA A 788 -15.93 18.21 21.07
CA ALA A 788 -16.44 18.44 22.42
C ALA A 788 -15.31 18.34 23.45
N SER A 789 -14.49 17.30 23.30
CA SER A 789 -13.32 17.02 24.11
C SER A 789 -12.25 18.11 24.05
N ALA A 790 -11.97 18.67 22.86
CA ALA A 790 -11.02 19.77 22.71
C ALA A 790 -11.53 21.08 23.34
N ALA A 791 -12.80 21.42 23.14
CA ALA A 791 -13.41 22.64 23.71
C ALA A 791 -13.50 22.59 25.24
N GLU A 792 -13.82 21.43 25.81
CA GLU A 792 -13.79 21.20 27.27
C GLU A 792 -12.38 21.40 27.86
N GLN A 793 -11.35 20.87 27.19
CA GLN A 793 -9.95 21.03 27.60
C GLN A 793 -9.47 22.48 27.47
N ALA A 794 -9.92 23.22 26.45
CA ALA A 794 -9.64 24.65 26.27
C ALA A 794 -10.29 25.53 27.35
N GLY A 795 -11.26 25.01 28.11
CA GLY A 795 -11.96 25.74 29.16
C GLY A 795 -13.00 26.73 28.65
N THR A 796 -13.36 26.66 27.36
CA THR A 796 -14.40 27.48 26.72
C THR A 796 -15.78 26.92 27.03
N ASN A 797 -16.26 27.13 28.25
CA ASN A 797 -17.70 27.27 28.46
C ASN A 797 -18.11 28.63 27.88
N GLU A 798 -19.14 28.66 27.04
CA GLU A 798 -19.74 29.90 26.49
C GLU A 798 -20.55 30.69 27.55
N GLY A 799 -19.97 30.89 28.73
CA GLY A 799 -20.47 31.80 29.77
C GLY A 799 -19.78 33.17 29.74
N ASP A 800 -18.50 33.22 29.33
CA ASP A 800 -17.65 34.42 29.40
C ASP A 800 -16.86 34.63 28.09
N VAL A 801 -17.46 35.34 27.13
CA VAL A 801 -16.76 35.80 25.91
C VAL A 801 -16.89 37.33 25.76
N GLU A 802 -16.15 38.07 26.58
CA GLU A 802 -15.74 39.45 26.28
C GLU A 802 -14.26 39.69 26.69
N ASN A 803 -13.44 40.11 25.72
CA ASN A 803 -12.09 40.68 25.82
C ASN A 803 -10.84 39.78 26.10
N SER A 804 -10.22 39.28 25.01
CA SER A 804 -8.78 39.42 24.64
C SER A 804 -7.64 38.84 25.53
N PRO A 805 -6.38 38.75 25.04
CA PRO A 805 -5.87 38.11 23.81
C PRO A 805 -4.70 37.11 24.07
N HIS A 806 -4.13 36.54 22.99
CA HIS A 806 -3.01 35.55 22.96
C HIS A 806 -1.77 35.82 23.85
N PRO A 807 -1.05 34.75 24.25
CA PRO A 807 0.39 34.81 24.51
C PRO A 807 1.25 33.76 23.75
N ASP A 808 2.54 34.08 23.58
CA ASP A 808 3.57 33.36 22.82
C ASP A 808 4.50 32.46 23.68
N HIS A 809 5.09 31.45 22.99
CA HIS A 809 6.45 30.87 23.12
C HIS A 809 7.16 30.50 24.45
N ASN A 810 7.75 29.28 24.38
CA ASN A 810 9.05 28.83 24.90
C ASN A 810 9.37 28.78 26.41
N SER A 811 9.77 27.59 26.88
CA SER A 811 11.04 27.38 27.60
C SER A 811 11.41 25.89 27.66
N ALA A 812 12.70 25.58 27.70
CA ALA A 812 13.25 24.23 27.80
C ALA A 812 14.07 24.09 29.10
N HIS A 813 14.20 22.88 29.64
CA HIS A 813 15.04 22.61 30.81
C HIS A 813 15.87 21.33 30.65
N GLU A 814 17.20 21.49 30.73
CA GLU A 814 18.17 20.41 30.91
C GLU A 814 18.27 20.02 32.40
N LEU A 815 18.55 18.73 32.68
CA LEU A 815 19.19 18.31 33.92
C LEU A 815 20.14 17.14 33.66
N ALA A 816 21.31 17.19 34.30
CA ALA A 816 22.39 16.21 34.15
C ALA A 816 22.66 15.45 35.46
N ASN A 817 23.57 14.46 35.38
CA ASN A 817 24.46 13.91 36.42
C ASN A 817 24.25 12.46 36.95
N GLN A 818 25.20 11.60 36.53
CA GLN A 818 26.25 10.97 37.37
C GLN A 818 26.17 9.49 37.88
N HIS A 819 27.14 8.71 37.36
CA HIS A 819 27.99 7.68 38.04
C HIS A 819 27.34 6.35 38.53
N PRO A 820 28.12 5.26 38.82
CA PRO A 820 29.59 5.07 38.76
C PRO A 820 30.08 3.81 37.96
N THR A 821 31.38 3.49 38.07
CA THR A 821 32.16 2.45 37.37
C THR A 821 32.61 1.27 38.28
N LEU A 822 32.88 0.07 37.73
CA LEU A 822 34.19 -0.66 37.76
C LEU A 822 34.15 -2.19 37.49
N ALA A 823 35.22 -2.66 36.83
CA ALA A 823 35.80 -4.03 36.78
C ALA A 823 34.97 -5.23 36.21
N GLY A 824 35.56 -6.22 35.51
CA GLY A 824 36.92 -6.33 34.95
C GLY A 824 37.44 -7.78 34.77
N ALA A 825 37.86 -8.14 33.54
CA ALA A 825 38.75 -9.27 33.15
C ALA A 825 38.29 -10.73 33.40
N LEU A 826 38.73 -11.81 32.71
CA LEU A 826 39.44 -12.10 31.42
C LEU A 826 39.16 -13.64 31.12
N PRO A 827 39.91 -14.45 30.33
CA PRO A 827 39.52 -14.81 28.95
C PRO A 827 39.52 -16.34 28.62
N GLY A 828 39.23 -16.69 27.36
CA GLY A 828 40.11 -17.63 26.63
C GLY A 828 39.53 -18.92 26.00
N ALA A 829 40.15 -19.26 24.85
CA ALA A 829 40.33 -20.57 24.20
C ALA A 829 39.56 -20.83 22.88
N GLU A 830 40.35 -21.12 21.84
CA GLU A 830 39.95 -21.41 20.46
C GLU A 830 39.82 -22.92 20.19
N ALA A 831 39.22 -23.31 19.05
CA ALA A 831 39.68 -24.33 18.08
C ALA A 831 38.52 -24.75 17.12
N PRO A 832 38.73 -25.56 16.05
CA PRO A 832 39.46 -25.16 14.85
C PRO A 832 38.72 -25.52 13.53
N THR A 833 39.35 -25.20 12.40
CA THR A 833 38.90 -25.42 11.00
C THR A 833 39.08 -26.85 10.49
N ALA A 834 38.19 -27.33 9.60
CA ALA A 834 38.48 -28.25 8.46
C ALA A 834 37.24 -28.34 7.49
N PRO A 835 37.26 -29.06 6.34
CA PRO A 835 37.38 -28.41 5.03
C PRO A 835 36.29 -28.81 4.00
N ALA A 836 36.39 -28.28 2.77
CA ALA A 836 35.45 -28.53 1.66
C ALA A 836 35.81 -29.75 0.79
N ARG A 837 34.81 -30.32 0.06
CA ARG A 837 34.89 -30.54 -1.40
C ARG A 837 33.61 -31.07 -2.07
N ASP A 838 33.28 -30.39 -3.18
CA ASP A 838 32.71 -30.75 -4.50
C ASP A 838 31.81 -31.98 -4.79
N PRO A 839 30.95 -31.90 -5.85
CA PRO A 839 29.79 -32.77 -6.06
C PRO A 839 29.88 -33.70 -7.30
N ALA A 840 29.01 -34.72 -7.41
CA ALA A 840 28.79 -35.46 -8.67
C ALA A 840 27.45 -36.24 -8.80
N GLN A 841 26.58 -35.77 -9.71
CA GLN A 841 25.77 -36.56 -10.68
C GLN A 841 24.57 -37.45 -10.24
N GLY A 842 23.65 -37.66 -11.21
CA GLY A 842 22.40 -38.46 -11.13
C GLY A 842 21.20 -37.68 -10.55
N GLY A 843 19.98 -37.64 -11.08
CA GLY A 843 19.24 -38.56 -11.96
C GLY A 843 17.90 -38.93 -11.28
N GLU A 844 16.75 -39.08 -11.95
CA GLU A 844 16.35 -38.71 -13.31
C GLU A 844 14.90 -38.13 -13.30
N GLN A 845 14.05 -38.45 -14.29
CA GLN A 845 12.68 -37.94 -14.47
C GLN A 845 11.73 -38.32 -13.30
N HIS A 846 11.08 -37.34 -12.65
CA HIS A 846 9.70 -37.38 -12.09
C HIS A 846 9.43 -36.11 -11.25
N GLY A 847 8.31 -35.41 -11.51
CA GLY A 847 7.95 -34.17 -10.80
C GLY A 847 8.82 -32.98 -11.22
N LEU A 848 8.40 -32.25 -12.25
CA LEU A 848 9.21 -31.17 -12.84
C LEU A 848 9.43 -29.98 -11.90
N ARG A 849 8.45 -29.62 -11.06
CA ARG A 849 8.69 -28.73 -9.91
C ARG A 849 9.51 -29.48 -8.86
N GLY A 850 10.65 -28.90 -8.49
CA GLY A 850 11.70 -29.53 -7.68
C GLY A 850 11.24 -30.12 -6.33
N ARG A 851 12.02 -31.10 -5.86
CA ARG A 851 11.75 -31.96 -4.70
C ARG A 851 11.34 -31.16 -3.45
N ALA A 852 10.15 -31.45 -2.91
CA ALA A 852 9.75 -30.94 -1.60
C ALA A 852 10.57 -31.62 -0.48
N GLY A 853 11.15 -30.81 0.40
CA GLY A 853 11.84 -31.24 1.63
C GLY A 853 11.27 -30.51 2.84
N GLY A 854 10.97 -31.25 3.91
CA GLY A 854 10.54 -30.69 5.20
C GLY A 854 11.71 -30.60 6.18
N SER A 855 11.75 -29.54 7.01
CA SER A 855 12.83 -29.32 7.97
C SER A 855 12.68 -30.18 9.24
N GLY A 856 13.18 -31.41 9.19
CA GLY A 856 13.32 -32.27 10.36
C GLY A 856 14.55 -31.95 11.21
N ASN A 857 14.49 -30.93 12.08
CA ASN A 857 14.85 -31.08 13.51
C ASN A 857 14.82 -29.76 14.31
N SER A 858 14.13 -29.83 15.45
CA SER A 858 14.45 -29.03 16.62
C SER A 858 15.71 -29.57 17.31
N GLY A 859 16.85 -28.90 17.09
CA GLY A 859 18.06 -29.10 17.90
C GLY A 859 19.04 -30.19 17.45
N THR A 860 20.30 -29.96 17.83
CA THR A 860 21.52 -30.79 17.70
C THR A 860 22.04 -31.14 16.29
N ARG A 861 23.37 -31.11 16.18
CA ARG A 861 24.17 -31.22 14.94
C ARG A 861 24.15 -32.63 14.35
N THR A 862 23.84 -32.77 13.06
CA THR A 862 24.64 -33.53 12.07
C THR A 862 24.08 -33.29 10.65
N GLN A 863 24.94 -33.27 9.63
CA GLN A 863 24.51 -33.17 8.23
C GLN A 863 24.06 -34.55 7.71
N THR A 864 22.98 -34.59 6.94
CA THR A 864 22.70 -35.67 5.98
C THR A 864 23.34 -35.29 4.64
N PRO A 865 24.02 -36.21 3.93
CA PRO A 865 24.76 -35.86 2.70
C PRO A 865 23.85 -35.74 1.47
N ASP A 866 24.35 -35.03 0.45
CA ASP A 866 23.77 -35.01 -0.89
C ASP A 866 23.62 -36.44 -1.47
N HIS A 867 22.66 -36.60 -2.38
CA HIS A 867 22.24 -37.86 -3.03
C HIS A 867 21.31 -38.80 -2.24
N ALA A 868 20.75 -38.39 -1.09
CA ALA A 868 19.69 -39.16 -0.44
C ALA A 868 18.40 -39.20 -1.30
N THR A 869 18.03 -40.38 -1.81
CA THR A 869 16.70 -40.64 -2.36
C THR A 869 15.67 -40.47 -1.24
N ARG A 870 14.66 -39.62 -1.40
CA ARG A 870 13.63 -39.44 -0.37
C ARG A 870 12.82 -40.73 -0.26
N GLU A 871 13.06 -41.47 0.81
CA GLU A 871 12.23 -42.58 1.25
C GLU A 871 10.89 -42.04 1.77
N ILE A 872 9.81 -42.72 1.40
CA ILE A 872 8.44 -42.38 1.81
C ILE A 872 7.89 -43.60 2.56
N GLU A 873 7.32 -43.35 3.74
CA GLU A 873 6.58 -44.35 4.49
C GLU A 873 5.25 -44.64 3.76
N THR A 874 5.06 -45.89 3.34
CA THR A 874 3.87 -46.34 2.61
C THR A 874 3.32 -47.63 3.23
N THR A 875 2.12 -48.04 2.82
CA THR A 875 1.55 -49.35 3.14
C THR A 875 2.35 -50.53 2.57
N LEU A 876 3.24 -50.29 1.60
CA LEU A 876 4.20 -51.25 1.06
C LEU A 876 5.53 -51.27 1.85
N GLY A 877 5.64 -50.46 2.90
CA GLY A 877 6.86 -50.22 3.67
C GLY A 877 7.49 -48.86 3.34
N VAL A 878 8.69 -48.64 3.89
CA VAL A 878 9.50 -47.46 3.56
C VAL A 878 10.24 -47.75 2.26
N ILE A 879 9.86 -47.05 1.17
CA ILE A 879 10.41 -47.26 -0.18
C ILE A 879 10.83 -45.93 -0.80
N SER A 880 11.74 -45.98 -1.78
CA SER A 880 12.18 -44.77 -2.49
C SER A 880 11.09 -44.25 -3.44
N TYR A 881 11.14 -42.95 -3.76
CA TYR A 881 10.24 -42.37 -4.76
C TYR A 881 10.30 -43.10 -6.11
N ALA A 882 11.47 -43.62 -6.51
CA ALA A 882 11.63 -44.35 -7.78
C ALA A 882 10.86 -45.68 -7.79
N GLU A 883 10.78 -46.36 -6.65
CA GLU A 883 9.99 -47.60 -6.49
C GLU A 883 8.48 -47.29 -6.35
N LEU A 884 8.12 -46.14 -5.79
CA LEU A 884 6.74 -45.67 -5.64
C LEU A 884 6.13 -45.08 -6.93
N ALA A 885 6.96 -44.56 -7.84
CA ALA A 885 6.49 -43.84 -9.02
C ALA A 885 5.64 -44.65 -10.02
N PRO A 886 5.91 -45.95 -10.28
CA PRO A 886 5.05 -46.82 -11.10
C PRO A 886 3.70 -47.10 -10.43
N GLU A 887 3.69 -47.35 -9.11
CA GLU A 887 2.46 -47.57 -8.34
C GLU A 887 1.53 -46.34 -8.37
N LEU A 888 2.10 -45.14 -8.23
CA LEU A 888 1.36 -43.90 -8.41
C LEU A 888 0.89 -43.70 -9.86
N ALA A 889 1.59 -44.22 -10.87
CA ALA A 889 1.20 -44.04 -12.28
C ALA A 889 -0.07 -44.81 -12.61
N MET A 890 -0.17 -46.08 -12.19
CA MET A 890 -1.40 -46.88 -12.30
C MET A 890 -2.61 -46.22 -11.61
N ARG A 891 -2.37 -45.45 -10.54
CA ARG A 891 -3.43 -44.74 -9.80
C ARG A 891 -3.85 -43.44 -10.48
N VAL A 892 -2.92 -42.69 -11.10
CA VAL A 892 -3.28 -41.59 -12.01
C VAL A 892 -4.16 -42.11 -13.14
N GLU A 893 -3.74 -43.17 -13.84
CA GLU A 893 -4.49 -43.75 -14.96
C GLU A 893 -5.90 -44.18 -14.56
N ARG A 894 -6.06 -44.85 -13.41
CA ARG A 894 -7.37 -45.23 -12.87
C ARG A 894 -8.28 -44.03 -12.57
N VAL A 895 -7.74 -42.91 -12.09
CA VAL A 895 -8.54 -41.69 -11.83
C VAL A 895 -8.87 -40.97 -13.13
N ALA A 896 -7.94 -40.91 -14.09
CA ALA A 896 -8.19 -40.36 -15.43
C ALA A 896 -9.31 -41.13 -16.15
N VAL A 897 -9.30 -42.46 -16.12
CA VAL A 897 -10.39 -43.30 -16.68
C VAL A 897 -11.73 -43.01 -15.99
N ALA A 898 -11.76 -42.80 -14.67
CA ALA A 898 -12.97 -42.44 -13.93
C ALA A 898 -13.50 -41.03 -14.29
N ILE A 899 -12.59 -40.07 -14.52
CA ILE A 899 -12.91 -38.74 -15.06
C ILE A 899 -13.54 -38.88 -16.46
N THR A 900 -12.87 -39.55 -17.40
CA THR A 900 -13.37 -39.79 -18.76
C THR A 900 -14.73 -40.51 -18.76
N ALA A 901 -14.95 -41.46 -17.84
CA ALA A 901 -16.21 -42.18 -17.67
C ALA A 901 -17.36 -41.32 -17.07
N GLY A 902 -17.08 -40.07 -16.69
CA GLY A 902 -18.07 -39.13 -16.17
C GLY A 902 -18.35 -39.26 -14.67
N GLU A 903 -17.58 -40.03 -13.90
CA GLU A 903 -17.81 -40.20 -12.44
C GLU A 903 -17.78 -38.87 -11.66
N PHE A 904 -17.12 -37.85 -12.22
CA PHE A 904 -16.94 -36.53 -11.61
C PHE A 904 -17.70 -35.40 -12.33
N ALA A 905 -18.60 -35.70 -13.27
CA ALA A 905 -19.29 -34.68 -14.06
C ALA A 905 -20.16 -33.75 -13.18
N ASP A 906 -20.95 -34.34 -12.28
CA ASP A 906 -21.86 -33.63 -11.37
C ASP A 906 -21.19 -33.06 -10.11
N HIS A 907 -19.88 -33.25 -9.94
CA HIS A 907 -19.18 -32.70 -8.77
C HIS A 907 -19.13 -31.16 -8.83
N PRO A 908 -19.36 -30.47 -7.69
CA PRO A 908 -19.16 -29.04 -7.60
C PRO A 908 -17.67 -28.69 -7.74
N LEU A 909 -17.38 -27.49 -8.28
CA LEU A 909 -16.04 -26.93 -8.29
C LEU A 909 -15.71 -26.40 -6.88
N ASP A 910 -15.22 -27.28 -6.01
CA ASP A 910 -14.94 -26.97 -4.61
C ASP A 910 -13.65 -27.60 -4.07
N GLU A 911 -13.30 -27.28 -2.83
CA GLU A 911 -12.08 -27.80 -2.18
C GLU A 911 -12.12 -29.32 -1.94
N ASN A 912 -13.29 -29.97 -2.01
CA ASN A 912 -13.46 -31.41 -1.81
C ASN A 912 -13.08 -32.22 -3.06
N LEU A 913 -13.33 -31.70 -4.26
CA LEU A 913 -12.96 -32.33 -5.53
C LEU A 913 -11.46 -32.64 -5.58
N LEU A 914 -10.60 -31.67 -5.28
CA LEU A 914 -9.14 -31.87 -5.25
C LEU A 914 -8.70 -32.83 -4.15
N ARG A 915 -9.33 -32.78 -2.98
CA ARG A 915 -9.06 -33.75 -1.89
C ARG A 915 -9.42 -35.17 -2.30
N GLU A 916 -10.50 -35.36 -3.07
CA GLU A 916 -10.91 -36.66 -3.59
C GLU A 916 -9.97 -37.17 -4.68
N PHE A 917 -9.53 -36.33 -5.62
CA PHE A 917 -8.50 -36.71 -6.59
C PHE A 917 -7.20 -37.15 -5.90
N HIS A 918 -6.69 -36.38 -4.93
CA HIS A 918 -5.50 -36.76 -4.16
C HIS A 918 -5.72 -38.04 -3.34
N ARG A 919 -6.91 -38.20 -2.74
CA ARG A 919 -7.29 -39.41 -1.99
C ARG A 919 -7.34 -40.66 -2.87
N ARG A 920 -7.92 -40.60 -4.06
CA ARG A 920 -7.92 -41.74 -5.00
C ARG A 920 -6.54 -42.00 -5.61
N LEU A 921 -5.72 -40.96 -5.77
CA LEU A 921 -4.35 -41.06 -6.30
C LEU A 921 -3.39 -41.82 -5.37
N CYS A 922 -3.48 -41.65 -4.05
CA CYS A 922 -2.51 -42.26 -3.13
C CYS A 922 -3.08 -42.80 -1.81
N GLY A 923 -4.40 -42.82 -1.58
CA GLY A 923 -5.00 -43.18 -0.28
C GLY A 923 -4.74 -44.60 0.21
N ASP A 924 -4.48 -45.54 -0.68
CA ASP A 924 -4.10 -46.92 -0.35
C ASP A 924 -2.57 -47.10 -0.16
N LEU A 925 -1.75 -46.16 -0.66
CA LEU A 925 -0.29 -46.16 -0.53
C LEU A 925 0.19 -45.33 0.66
N THR A 926 -0.32 -44.10 0.80
CA THR A 926 0.08 -43.11 1.80
C THR A 926 -1.14 -42.53 2.52
N PRO A 927 -1.93 -43.36 3.25
CA PRO A 927 -3.16 -42.93 3.93
C PRO A 927 -2.96 -41.80 4.94
N GLN A 928 -1.74 -41.63 5.47
CA GLN A 928 -1.41 -40.65 6.49
C GLN A 928 -1.47 -39.18 6.03
N PHE A 929 -1.45 -38.91 4.70
CA PHE A 929 -1.62 -37.56 4.15
C PHE A 929 -2.57 -37.46 2.94
N ALA A 930 -3.22 -38.57 2.54
CA ALA A 930 -4.06 -38.62 1.34
C ALA A 930 -5.37 -37.81 1.48
N GLY A 931 -5.55 -36.79 0.63
CA GLY A 931 -6.68 -35.87 0.69
C GLY A 931 -6.66 -34.88 1.87
N ILE A 932 -5.50 -34.75 2.54
CA ILE A 932 -5.29 -33.89 3.71
C ILE A 932 -4.35 -32.74 3.32
N TRP A 933 -4.73 -31.50 3.61
CA TRP A 933 -3.84 -30.35 3.43
C TRP A 933 -2.58 -30.51 4.29
N ARG A 934 -1.41 -30.16 3.74
CA ARG A 934 -0.15 -30.29 4.49
C ARG A 934 -0.16 -29.42 5.74
N SER A 935 0.37 -29.96 6.83
CA SER A 935 0.58 -29.28 8.11
C SER A 935 2.02 -28.77 8.29
N VAL A 936 2.84 -28.84 7.24
CA VAL A 936 4.28 -28.53 7.26
C VAL A 936 4.67 -27.61 6.12
N ASP A 937 5.69 -26.79 6.36
CA ASP A 937 6.31 -25.96 5.33
C ASP A 937 7.10 -26.81 4.33
N VAL A 938 7.09 -26.34 3.07
CA VAL A 938 7.76 -26.98 1.95
C VAL A 938 8.40 -25.89 1.09
N LEU A 939 9.56 -26.18 0.51
CA LEU A 939 10.16 -25.37 -0.55
C LEU A 939 10.02 -26.12 -1.87
N VAL A 940 9.66 -25.42 -2.95
CA VAL A 940 9.37 -26.01 -4.26
C VAL A 940 10.28 -25.37 -5.30
N GLY A 941 11.46 -25.95 -5.48
CA GLY A 941 12.54 -25.31 -6.26
C GLY A 941 13.02 -24.03 -5.57
N THR A 942 12.78 -22.88 -6.19
CA THR A 942 13.05 -21.55 -5.62
C THR A 942 11.80 -20.85 -5.07
N HIS A 943 10.61 -21.44 -5.24
CA HIS A 943 9.35 -20.89 -4.77
C HIS A 943 9.07 -21.32 -3.32
N SER A 944 8.50 -20.40 -2.54
CA SER A 944 7.95 -20.66 -1.20
C SER A 944 6.43 -20.57 -1.26
N PRO A 945 5.71 -21.71 -1.34
CA PRO A 945 4.25 -21.74 -1.25
C PRO A 945 3.72 -21.18 0.08
N PRO A 946 2.41 -20.87 0.17
CA PRO A 946 1.78 -20.37 1.41
C PRO A 946 2.02 -21.29 2.62
N GLU A 947 2.20 -20.70 3.79
CA GLU A 947 2.32 -21.40 5.07
C GLU A 947 1.10 -22.33 5.32
N PRO A 948 1.24 -23.49 6.00
CA PRO A 948 0.19 -24.49 6.21
C PRO A 948 -1.19 -23.96 6.64
N TRP A 949 -1.23 -23.01 7.58
CA TRP A 949 -2.48 -22.44 8.07
C TRP A 949 -3.21 -21.57 7.05
N ARG A 950 -2.52 -21.12 5.98
CA ARG A 950 -3.11 -20.35 4.87
C ARG A 950 -3.65 -21.22 3.74
N ILE A 951 -3.39 -22.53 3.72
CA ILE A 951 -3.77 -23.40 2.59
C ILE A 951 -5.29 -23.49 2.43
N ALA A 952 -6.06 -23.74 3.50
CA ALA A 952 -7.51 -23.86 3.39
C ALA A 952 -8.19 -22.55 2.91
N PRO A 953 -7.83 -21.35 3.42
CA PRO A 953 -8.24 -20.09 2.79
C PRO A 953 -7.83 -19.98 1.32
N ALA A 954 -6.54 -20.15 1.00
CA ALA A 954 -6.02 -19.99 -0.36
C ALA A 954 -6.65 -20.95 -1.39
N MET A 955 -7.01 -22.17 -0.95
CA MET A 955 -7.71 -23.15 -1.79
C MET A 955 -9.18 -22.79 -2.03
N ARG A 956 -9.86 -22.14 -1.08
CA ARG A 956 -11.20 -21.59 -1.31
C ARG A 956 -11.15 -20.38 -2.23
N ASP A 957 -10.22 -19.45 -2.00
CA ASP A 957 -10.04 -18.29 -2.87
C ASP A 957 -9.72 -18.72 -4.32
N PHE A 958 -8.88 -19.75 -4.50
CA PHE A 958 -8.61 -20.36 -5.81
C PHE A 958 -9.86 -20.93 -6.50
N MET A 959 -10.73 -21.63 -5.75
CA MET A 959 -11.97 -22.19 -6.29
C MET A 959 -12.98 -21.09 -6.64
N ASP A 960 -13.15 -20.08 -5.77
CA ASP A 960 -13.98 -18.90 -6.02
C ASP A 960 -13.50 -18.14 -7.29
N ASP A 961 -12.19 -17.91 -7.42
CA ASP A 961 -11.58 -17.19 -8.56
C ASP A 961 -11.67 -17.96 -9.87
N LEU A 962 -11.54 -19.29 -9.84
CA LEU A 962 -11.71 -20.12 -11.02
C LEU A 962 -13.19 -20.21 -11.41
N ALA A 963 -14.11 -20.40 -10.46
CA ALA A 963 -15.55 -20.40 -10.72
C ALA A 963 -16.00 -19.08 -11.36
N ALA A 964 -15.52 -17.94 -10.84
CA ALA A 964 -15.80 -16.62 -11.41
C ALA A 964 -15.27 -16.47 -12.84
N ARG A 965 -14.06 -16.96 -13.14
CA ARG A 965 -13.51 -16.97 -14.51
C ARG A 965 -14.38 -17.78 -15.46
N LEU A 966 -14.68 -19.03 -15.10
CA LEU A 966 -15.48 -19.94 -15.92
C LEU A 966 -16.89 -19.38 -16.20
N GLN A 967 -17.49 -18.67 -15.24
CA GLN A 967 -18.79 -18.02 -15.41
C GLN A 967 -18.78 -16.88 -16.45
N HIS A 968 -17.65 -16.22 -16.66
CA HIS A 968 -17.50 -15.07 -17.56
C HIS A 968 -16.81 -15.39 -18.89
N LEU A 969 -16.55 -16.67 -19.17
CA LEU A 969 -15.97 -17.09 -20.45
C LEU A 969 -16.91 -16.75 -21.61
N PRO A 970 -16.38 -16.19 -22.73
CA PRO A 970 -17.17 -15.97 -23.94
C PRO A 970 -17.56 -17.30 -24.59
N PRO A 971 -18.65 -17.35 -25.38
CA PRO A 971 -19.16 -18.58 -25.99
C PRO A 971 -18.26 -19.19 -27.08
N THR A 972 -17.17 -18.51 -27.44
CA THR A 972 -16.14 -18.99 -28.37
C THR A 972 -14.77 -18.87 -27.69
N PRO A 973 -13.88 -19.88 -27.76
CA PRO A 973 -12.56 -19.81 -27.17
C PRO A 973 -11.74 -18.59 -27.63
N ASP A 974 -11.16 -17.89 -26.66
CA ASP A 974 -10.31 -16.72 -26.84
C ASP A 974 -9.23 -16.65 -25.73
N ASP A 975 -8.56 -15.51 -25.59
CA ASP A 975 -7.52 -15.33 -24.58
C ASP A 975 -8.04 -15.42 -23.13
N ALA A 976 -9.34 -15.23 -22.86
CA ALA A 976 -9.91 -15.44 -21.52
C ALA A 976 -10.01 -16.93 -21.17
N TRP A 977 -10.23 -17.81 -22.15
CA TRP A 977 -10.15 -19.26 -21.95
C TRP A 977 -8.72 -19.70 -21.61
N LEU A 978 -7.74 -19.14 -22.31
CA LEU A 978 -6.33 -19.40 -22.05
C LEU A 978 -5.88 -18.88 -20.68
N GLU A 979 -6.35 -17.70 -20.24
CA GLU A 979 -6.09 -17.19 -18.89
C GLU A 979 -6.69 -18.11 -17.82
N ALA A 980 -7.93 -18.57 -18.00
CA ALA A 980 -8.59 -19.43 -17.02
C ALA A 980 -7.87 -20.78 -16.83
N LEU A 981 -7.38 -21.39 -17.92
CA LEU A 981 -6.60 -22.64 -17.88
C LEU A 981 -5.20 -22.42 -17.29
N ALA A 982 -4.52 -21.33 -17.68
CA ALA A 982 -3.21 -20.98 -17.12
C ALA A 982 -3.30 -20.61 -15.63
N PHE A 983 -4.37 -19.95 -15.20
CA PHE A 983 -4.68 -19.70 -13.80
C PHE A 983 -4.92 -21.01 -13.05
N ALA A 984 -5.76 -21.91 -13.57
CA ALA A 984 -6.05 -23.20 -12.96
C ALA A 984 -4.79 -24.04 -12.71
N GLU A 985 -3.90 -24.13 -13.71
CA GLU A 985 -2.62 -24.85 -13.60
C GLU A 985 -1.63 -24.13 -12.67
N GLY A 986 -1.32 -22.87 -12.97
CA GLY A 986 -0.26 -22.11 -12.31
C GLY A 986 -0.56 -21.83 -10.85
N ARG A 987 -1.81 -21.41 -10.54
CA ARG A 987 -2.20 -21.04 -9.17
C ARG A 987 -2.26 -22.25 -8.24
N LEU A 988 -2.76 -23.39 -8.72
CA LEU A 988 -2.82 -24.62 -7.93
C LEU A 988 -1.41 -25.15 -7.59
N LEU A 989 -0.50 -25.14 -8.57
CA LEU A 989 0.91 -25.52 -8.37
C LEU A 989 1.67 -24.53 -7.47
N GLY A 990 1.30 -23.25 -7.50
CA GLY A 990 1.85 -22.19 -6.64
C GLY A 990 1.38 -22.28 -5.18
N ILE A 991 0.14 -22.72 -4.92
CA ILE A 991 -0.38 -22.97 -3.55
C ILE A 991 0.23 -24.24 -2.95
N HIS A 992 0.44 -25.28 -3.76
CA HIS A 992 1.03 -26.55 -3.35
C HIS A 992 0.35 -27.16 -2.09
N PRO A 993 -0.96 -27.48 -2.16
CA PRO A 993 -1.79 -27.73 -0.97
C PRO A 993 -1.52 -29.04 -0.21
N PHE A 994 -0.94 -30.06 -0.85
CA PHE A 994 -0.67 -31.38 -0.26
C PHE A 994 0.81 -31.57 0.13
N GLN A 995 1.10 -32.58 0.94
CA GLN A 995 2.47 -32.90 1.38
C GLN A 995 3.35 -33.43 0.25
N ASP A 996 2.76 -34.11 -0.73
CA ASP A 996 3.41 -34.58 -1.95
C ASP A 996 2.39 -34.80 -3.08
N PHE A 997 2.87 -35.17 -4.27
CA PHE A 997 2.07 -35.52 -5.46
C PHE A 997 1.19 -34.40 -6.03
N ASN A 998 1.41 -33.15 -5.62
CA ASN A 998 0.68 -31.97 -6.11
C ASN A 998 0.63 -31.90 -7.65
N GLY A 999 1.75 -32.10 -8.35
CA GLY A 999 1.77 -32.06 -9.82
C GLY A 999 0.92 -33.15 -10.51
N ARG A 1000 0.85 -34.37 -9.94
CA ARG A 1000 -0.03 -35.44 -10.44
C ARG A 1000 -1.50 -35.13 -10.17
N THR A 1001 -1.78 -34.48 -9.04
CA THR A 1001 -3.15 -34.04 -8.68
C THR A 1001 -3.61 -32.87 -9.55
N THR A 1002 -2.71 -31.93 -9.88
CA THR A 1002 -2.97 -30.85 -10.84
C THR A 1002 -3.29 -31.40 -12.22
N ARG A 1003 -2.55 -32.40 -12.73
CA ARG A 1003 -2.88 -33.06 -14.00
C ARG A 1003 -4.31 -33.58 -14.00
N LEU A 1004 -4.67 -34.45 -13.06
CA LEU A 1004 -6.04 -34.99 -12.94
C LEU A 1004 -7.13 -33.89 -12.84
N PHE A 1005 -6.82 -32.77 -12.18
CA PHE A 1005 -7.74 -31.63 -12.10
C PHE A 1005 -7.89 -30.89 -13.44
N LEU A 1006 -6.81 -30.74 -14.20
CA LEU A 1006 -6.83 -30.15 -15.54
C LEU A 1006 -7.55 -31.06 -16.53
N ASP A 1007 -7.28 -32.37 -16.51
CA ASP A 1007 -7.94 -33.39 -17.34
C ASP A 1007 -9.48 -33.36 -17.11
N TRP A 1008 -9.92 -33.19 -15.86
CA TRP A 1008 -11.34 -32.98 -15.52
C TRP A 1008 -11.88 -31.63 -15.99
N LEU A 1009 -11.07 -30.56 -15.89
CA LEU A 1009 -11.49 -29.21 -16.26
C LEU A 1009 -11.65 -29.04 -17.78
N THR A 1010 -10.73 -29.59 -18.58
CA THR A 1010 -10.84 -29.57 -20.05
C THR A 1010 -12.06 -30.36 -20.51
N GLN A 1011 -12.29 -31.57 -19.96
CA GLN A 1011 -13.48 -32.36 -20.24
C GLN A 1011 -14.78 -31.62 -19.83
N ARG A 1012 -14.80 -30.95 -18.68
CA ARG A 1012 -15.96 -30.14 -18.23
C ARG A 1012 -16.27 -28.96 -19.15
N LEU A 1013 -15.26 -28.47 -19.86
CA LEU A 1013 -15.35 -27.34 -20.79
C LEU A 1013 -15.51 -27.77 -22.27
N ASP A 1014 -15.69 -29.07 -22.55
CA ASP A 1014 -15.79 -29.64 -23.90
C ASP A 1014 -14.58 -29.29 -24.80
N LEU A 1015 -13.38 -29.26 -24.20
CA LEU A 1015 -12.11 -29.01 -24.87
C LEU A 1015 -11.40 -30.32 -25.27
N PRO A 1016 -10.49 -30.29 -26.27
CA PRO A 1016 -9.65 -31.43 -26.61
C PRO A 1016 -8.85 -31.97 -25.42
N ASP A 1017 -8.58 -33.27 -25.42
CA ASP A 1017 -7.64 -33.89 -24.49
C ASP A 1017 -6.21 -33.42 -24.83
N VAL A 1018 -5.50 -32.88 -23.85
CA VAL A 1018 -4.19 -32.25 -24.03
C VAL A 1018 -3.27 -32.69 -22.91
N GLU A 1019 -2.08 -33.21 -23.23
CA GLU A 1019 -1.13 -33.59 -22.19
C GLU A 1019 -0.54 -32.34 -21.50
N PRO A 1020 -0.83 -32.09 -20.20
CA PRO A 1020 -0.45 -30.83 -19.55
C PRO A 1020 1.02 -30.80 -19.11
N ILE A 1021 1.85 -31.76 -19.55
CA ILE A 1021 3.26 -31.89 -19.15
C ILE A 1021 4.12 -32.20 -20.38
N PRO A 1022 5.03 -31.32 -20.82
CA PRO A 1022 5.84 -31.57 -22.00
C PRO A 1022 6.86 -32.70 -21.78
N SER A 1023 7.12 -33.45 -22.86
CA SER A 1023 8.23 -34.41 -22.93
C SER A 1023 9.61 -33.76 -22.70
N PHE A 1024 10.60 -34.56 -22.29
CA PHE A 1024 11.92 -34.07 -21.85
C PHE A 1024 12.71 -33.37 -22.96
N GLY A 1025 13.07 -32.11 -22.73
CA GLY A 1025 13.93 -31.31 -23.61
C GLY A 1025 13.76 -29.81 -23.38
N ALA A 1026 14.11 -28.99 -24.39
CA ALA A 1026 13.91 -27.54 -24.34
C ALA A 1026 12.46 -27.08 -24.03
N PRO A 1027 11.39 -27.79 -24.46
CA PRO A 1027 10.01 -27.46 -24.03
C PRO A 1027 9.79 -27.58 -22.51
N THR A 1028 10.51 -28.48 -21.84
CA THR A 1028 10.47 -28.63 -20.38
C THR A 1028 11.00 -27.39 -19.67
N ASP A 1029 12.11 -26.82 -20.15
CA ASP A 1029 12.73 -25.62 -19.57
C ASP A 1029 11.85 -24.37 -19.75
N ALA A 1030 11.21 -24.24 -20.92
CA ALA A 1030 10.23 -23.19 -21.20
C ALA A 1030 9.00 -23.29 -20.29
N TYR A 1031 8.44 -24.50 -20.13
CA TYR A 1031 7.34 -24.76 -19.20
C TYR A 1031 7.71 -24.47 -17.73
N LEU A 1032 8.93 -24.83 -17.31
CA LEU A 1032 9.42 -24.48 -15.98
C LEU A 1032 9.64 -22.98 -15.80
N ALA A 1033 10.00 -22.25 -16.86
CA ALA A 1033 10.06 -20.79 -16.83
C ALA A 1033 8.65 -20.17 -16.71
N ALA A 1034 7.68 -20.69 -17.47
CA ALA A 1034 6.29 -20.24 -17.39
C ALA A 1034 5.66 -20.51 -16.02
N LEU A 1035 5.91 -21.68 -15.43
CA LEU A 1035 5.47 -21.98 -14.06
C LEU A 1035 6.12 -21.06 -13.02
N ARG A 1036 7.38 -20.61 -13.22
CA ARG A 1036 8.03 -19.62 -12.34
C ARG A 1036 7.42 -18.22 -12.50
N ALA A 1037 7.01 -17.83 -13.71
CA ALA A 1037 6.29 -16.57 -13.94
C ALA A 1037 4.90 -16.60 -13.25
N ALA A 1038 4.19 -17.73 -13.35
CA ALA A 1038 2.89 -17.93 -12.71
C ALA A 1038 2.94 -17.94 -11.16
N ASP A 1039 4.07 -18.28 -10.53
CA ASP A 1039 4.25 -18.10 -9.07
C ASP A 1039 4.18 -16.63 -8.63
N TYR A 1040 4.47 -15.69 -9.54
CA TYR A 1040 4.33 -14.24 -9.37
C TYR A 1040 3.10 -13.67 -10.09
N HIS A 1041 2.11 -14.52 -10.41
CA HIS A 1041 0.86 -14.20 -11.08
C HIS A 1041 0.97 -13.70 -12.53
N ASP A 1042 2.14 -13.84 -13.17
CA ASP A 1042 2.25 -13.64 -14.63
C ASP A 1042 1.93 -14.94 -15.37
N PHE A 1043 0.67 -15.06 -15.79
CA PHE A 1043 0.18 -16.23 -16.51
C PHE A 1043 0.47 -16.21 -18.00
N ARG A 1044 0.94 -15.09 -18.60
CA ARG A 1044 1.10 -14.96 -20.07
C ARG A 1044 2.02 -16.02 -20.69
N PRO A 1045 3.19 -16.38 -20.10
CA PRO A 1045 4.02 -17.44 -20.64
C PRO A 1045 3.34 -18.82 -20.59
N LEU A 1046 2.44 -19.03 -19.63
CA LEU A 1046 1.70 -20.28 -19.48
C LEU A 1046 0.46 -20.30 -20.41
N MET A 1047 -0.19 -19.17 -20.65
CA MET A 1047 -1.23 -19.00 -21.68
C MET A 1047 -0.70 -19.33 -23.07
N ALA A 1048 0.54 -18.91 -23.39
CA ALA A 1048 1.19 -19.27 -24.66
C ALA A 1048 1.36 -20.79 -24.81
N ILE A 1049 1.74 -21.49 -23.74
CA ILE A 1049 1.85 -22.96 -23.73
C ILE A 1049 0.47 -23.62 -23.88
N TRP A 1050 -0.56 -23.11 -23.20
CA TRP A 1050 -1.94 -23.59 -23.37
C TRP A 1050 -2.47 -23.38 -24.79
N ARG A 1051 -2.11 -22.28 -25.45
CA ARG A 1051 -2.44 -22.04 -26.85
C ARG A 1051 -1.85 -23.12 -27.74
N THR A 1052 -0.54 -23.37 -27.64
CA THR A 1052 0.14 -24.42 -28.42
C THR A 1052 -0.45 -25.81 -28.16
N ARG A 1053 -0.74 -26.17 -26.90
CA ARG A 1053 -1.39 -27.46 -26.58
C ARG A 1053 -2.74 -27.64 -27.28
N LEU A 1054 -3.58 -26.59 -27.27
CA LEU A 1054 -4.91 -26.63 -27.88
C LEU A 1054 -4.87 -26.55 -29.41
N GLU A 1055 -3.84 -25.93 -29.99
CA GLU A 1055 -3.57 -25.93 -31.44
C GLU A 1055 -3.10 -27.32 -31.90
N GLU A 1056 -2.13 -27.93 -31.19
CA GLU A 1056 -1.62 -29.29 -31.50
C GLU A 1056 -2.73 -30.34 -31.40
N ALA A 1057 -3.59 -30.30 -30.38
CA ALA A 1057 -4.70 -31.23 -30.20
C ALA A 1057 -5.94 -30.94 -31.08
N GLN A 1058 -5.88 -29.98 -32.00
CA GLN A 1058 -6.85 -29.81 -33.09
C GLN A 1058 -6.39 -30.40 -34.43
N ASP A 1059 -5.10 -30.72 -34.56
CA ASP A 1059 -4.50 -31.30 -35.77
C ASP A 1059 -4.38 -32.85 -35.71
N ASP A 1060 -4.54 -33.46 -34.52
CA ASP A 1060 -4.59 -34.92 -34.25
C ASP A 1060 -6.03 -35.50 -34.24
#